data_AF-A0A2I4BJB7-F1
#
_entry.id   AF-A0A2I4BJB7-F1
#
_cell.length_a   1.000
_cell.length_b   1.000
_cell.length_c   1.000
_cell.angle_alpha   90.00
_cell.angle_beta   90.00
_cell.angle_gamma   90.00
#
_symmetry.space_group_name_H-M   'P 1'
#
loop_
_entity.id
_entity.type
_entity.pdbx_description
1 polymer ?
#
loop_
_entity_poly.entity_id
_entity_poly.type
_entity_poly.pdbx_seq_one_letter_code
_entity_poly.pdbx_strand_id
1 'polypeptide(L)'
;MLGSVERSAGPSLLARNIYHIGGIVAVPQKCRFTLSVERCMSVMQSGTQMVKLKAGSKGLVRLFYLDEHRSCIRWKPSRKSEKAKITIDSLYKVTEGGQSDIFHRQPDGSFDPACCFTVYHGNHMESLDLVTSNSEEARTWITGLRYLMAGISDEDSLAKRQRTHDQWMKQTFEEADKNGDGLLNIDEIYQLLHKLNVNLPRRMVKQMFQEADTDDQQGTLTYEEFSVFYKMMSLRRDLFLLMMAYSDRKDHLTADELANFLHNEQKMTSVTTEYVAEIINKFEVSDENKQNGVLGIDGFTSFMRSPACDIFNPLHHEVNQDMEQPLCNYFIASSHNTYLTGDQLLSHSKTDMYAWVLQSGCRCVEVDCWDGPDGEPMVQHGYTLTSKIPFRSVIETINKHAFVNNQFPVILSIENHCNIQQQKKIAQYLREIFRDKLDVDDVLSRDSKTLPSPQSLRGKILIKGKRLPAYLSADAEEGEVSDDDSADEIEEDFKLKSSNGNGHHQVESHIRKKLDSLLKESRIGDKEDSDSFSIRALLRATHQGLQKNLRQSSNRVLKKSHSRSLITTLKQKRHSKSRLTCQSVEKEEDVQERTGREAGGQFNRGGRKRKTMKLSRDLSNLVVFTNSVASQECLNEGTPGDVLSFSETRAQSLVNHRTEQFLAFNQRQLSRIYPSAYRIDSSNFNPQFYWNVGCQLVALNYQTEGRMMQLNRAKFMVNGGIGFVLKPPPMCKGSFNPFSDDPLPAYPKKQLILKIISGQQLPKPPDSMLGDRGEIIDPFVEVEIIGLPVDCCKEQTRVVDDNGFNPVWEESLSFTLHMAELALVRFLVWDHDPIGRDFIGQRTVAFSSLMPGYRHVYLEGLTEASIFVHVSVHDVYGKWSPLVLNPSFTIMHFLGANKGNQLRGIRGFFNRSSKSSVDTNTSGLRKRSISDHLLRRTASAPAKGRKKTKMTLSESVASISDNKNGAAAGGEGASGKEGWVEKPLQPRAPLIHRPVSMPLDRLLQGQLSICSPDKEQQDVGADTVIIEN
;
A
#
# COMPACT_ATOMS: atom_id res chain seq x y z
N MET A 1 -18.97 61.52 41.30
CA MET A 1 -19.58 61.32 39.96
C MET A 1 -18.57 60.57 39.10
N LEU A 2 -19.01 59.67 38.20
CA LEU A 2 -18.33 59.16 36.99
C LEU A 2 -16.84 58.72 37.09
N GLY A 3 -16.41 57.50 36.75
CA GLY A 3 -17.10 56.29 36.27
C GLY A 3 -16.73 55.89 34.84
N SER A 4 -16.14 54.69 34.68
CA SER A 4 -15.88 53.96 33.40
C SER A 4 -14.83 54.62 32.47
N VAL A 5 -14.24 53.98 31.44
CA VAL A 5 -14.56 52.77 30.63
C VAL A 5 -13.27 51.92 30.38
N GLU A 6 -13.41 50.68 29.88
CA GLU A 6 -12.33 49.69 29.70
C GLU A 6 -11.21 50.05 28.69
N ARG A 7 -10.14 49.23 28.71
CA ARG A 7 -9.27 48.94 27.56
C ARG A 7 -9.26 47.44 27.27
N SER A 8 -9.68 47.05 26.08
CA SER A 8 -9.68 45.66 25.61
C SER A 8 -8.46 45.32 24.72
N ALA A 9 -8.27 44.00 24.55
CA ALA A 9 -7.39 43.27 23.62
C ALA A 9 -6.43 44.07 22.69
N GLY A 10 -5.13 43.75 22.78
CA GLY A 10 -4.15 44.05 21.74
C GLY A 10 -4.02 42.91 20.71
N PRO A 11 -3.85 43.20 19.40
CA PRO A 11 -3.55 42.18 18.39
C PRO A 11 -2.15 41.54 18.52
N SER A 12 -1.98 40.39 17.86
CA SER A 12 -0.82 39.49 17.97
C SER A 12 0.50 40.00 17.36
N LEU A 13 1.62 39.38 17.77
CA LEU A 13 2.99 39.71 17.33
C LEU A 13 3.29 39.28 15.87
N LEU A 14 2.77 40.02 14.89
CA LEU A 14 3.22 39.91 13.47
C LEU A 14 3.71 41.25 12.86
N ALA A 15 3.73 42.34 13.63
CA ALA A 15 4.06 43.68 13.15
C ALA A 15 5.41 44.23 13.68
N ARG A 16 6.53 43.57 13.34
CA ARG A 16 7.89 44.12 13.53
C ARG A 16 8.78 43.95 12.29
N ASN A 17 8.52 44.75 11.26
CA ASN A 17 9.50 45.21 10.24
C ASN A 17 8.84 46.22 9.26
N ILE A 18 8.32 47.34 9.78
CA ILE A 18 7.90 48.48 8.96
C ILE A 18 9.05 49.50 8.96
N TYR A 19 9.84 49.51 7.88
CA TYR A 19 10.89 50.51 7.69
C TYR A 19 10.31 51.74 6.96
N HIS A 20 10.16 52.85 7.68
CA HIS A 20 9.78 54.12 7.06
C HIS A 20 10.98 54.75 6.33
N ILE A 21 10.92 54.75 5.00
CA ILE A 21 11.77 55.60 4.14
C ILE A 21 10.85 56.28 3.11
N GLY A 22 10.84 57.61 3.07
CA GLY A 22 10.39 58.38 1.90
C GLY A 22 8.92 58.24 1.48
N GLY A 23 7.95 58.27 2.40
CA GLY A 23 6.55 58.61 2.08
C GLY A 23 5.72 57.58 1.28
N ILE A 24 6.29 56.46 0.84
CA ILE A 24 5.58 55.39 0.12
C ILE A 24 5.52 54.13 0.98
N VAL A 25 4.31 53.58 1.17
CA VAL A 25 4.12 52.33 1.92
C VAL A 25 4.54 51.13 1.07
N ALA A 26 5.79 50.70 1.24
CA ALA A 26 6.35 49.53 0.57
C ALA A 26 5.80 48.22 1.18
N VAL A 27 4.70 47.71 0.64
CA VAL A 27 4.13 46.39 1.01
C VAL A 27 5.14 45.27 0.72
N PRO A 28 5.48 44.40 1.69
CA PRO A 28 6.45 43.33 1.50
C PRO A 28 6.13 42.37 0.36
N GLN A 29 7.17 41.83 -0.28
CA GLN A 29 7.05 40.94 -1.45
C GLN A 29 6.26 39.65 -1.13
N LYS A 30 6.33 39.15 0.11
CA LYS A 30 5.51 38.03 0.61
C LYS A 30 4.00 38.36 0.56
N CYS A 31 3.61 39.55 1.01
CA CYS A 31 2.22 39.99 1.04
C CYS A 31 1.64 40.26 -0.36
N ARG A 32 2.48 40.68 -1.33
CA ARG A 32 2.05 40.75 -2.74
C ARG A 32 1.74 39.36 -3.32
N PHE A 33 2.46 38.33 -2.87
CA PHE A 33 2.24 36.96 -3.35
C PHE A 33 0.92 36.38 -2.81
N THR A 34 0.60 36.57 -1.53
CA THR A 34 -0.68 36.12 -0.95
C THR A 34 -1.88 36.83 -1.58
N LEU A 35 -1.83 38.16 -1.71
CA LEU A 35 -2.90 38.94 -2.38
C LEU A 35 -3.17 38.47 -3.83
N SER A 36 -2.14 38.08 -4.58
CA SER A 36 -2.31 37.53 -5.94
C SER A 36 -3.00 36.17 -5.93
N VAL A 37 -2.72 35.32 -4.93
CA VAL A 37 -3.30 33.98 -4.82
C VAL A 37 -4.77 34.05 -4.38
N GLU A 38 -5.12 34.93 -3.44
CA GLU A 38 -6.51 35.13 -3.02
C GLU A 38 -7.41 35.58 -4.18
N ARG A 39 -6.90 36.48 -5.04
CA ARG A 39 -7.57 36.85 -6.31
C ARG A 39 -7.76 35.63 -7.22
N CYS A 40 -6.77 34.74 -7.33
CA CYS A 40 -6.93 33.50 -8.12
C CYS A 40 -8.02 32.59 -7.54
N MET A 41 -8.05 32.39 -6.21
CA MET A 41 -9.10 31.59 -5.57
C MET A 41 -10.48 32.18 -5.79
N SER A 42 -10.65 33.50 -5.63
CA SER A 42 -11.92 34.18 -5.85
C SER A 42 -12.44 33.98 -7.28
N VAL A 43 -11.59 34.16 -8.30
CA VAL A 43 -11.95 33.93 -9.71
C VAL A 43 -12.30 32.47 -9.97
N MET A 44 -11.51 31.52 -9.44
CA MET A 44 -11.79 30.09 -9.57
C MET A 44 -13.11 29.69 -8.89
N GLN A 45 -13.44 30.28 -7.74
CA GLN A 45 -14.69 29.99 -7.01
C GLN A 45 -15.91 30.66 -7.67
N SER A 46 -15.79 31.85 -8.27
CA SER A 46 -16.84 32.43 -9.13
C SER A 46 -17.06 31.63 -10.43
N GLY A 47 -16.02 30.91 -10.86
CA GLY A 47 -16.03 30.04 -12.03
C GLY A 47 -15.59 30.72 -13.33
N THR A 48 -15.22 29.90 -14.31
CA THR A 48 -14.67 30.33 -15.60
C THR A 48 -15.17 29.39 -16.69
N GLN A 49 -15.57 29.93 -17.84
CA GLN A 49 -15.99 29.12 -18.98
C GLN A 49 -14.77 28.62 -19.76
N MET A 50 -14.70 27.31 -19.97
CA MET A 50 -13.60 26.65 -20.67
C MET A 50 -14.11 25.55 -21.60
N VAL A 51 -13.32 25.23 -22.63
CA VAL A 51 -13.54 24.06 -23.47
C VAL A 51 -12.83 22.86 -22.86
N LYS A 52 -13.59 21.85 -22.41
CA LYS A 52 -13.04 20.53 -22.05
C LYS A 52 -12.80 19.72 -23.31
N LEU A 53 -11.54 19.42 -23.62
CA LEU A 53 -11.18 18.54 -24.73
C LEU A 53 -11.33 17.06 -24.34
N LYS A 54 -11.51 16.21 -25.34
CA LYS A 54 -11.49 14.74 -25.25
C LYS A 54 -11.06 14.17 -26.61
N ALA A 55 -10.35 13.04 -26.59
CA ALA A 55 -9.96 12.32 -27.79
C ALA A 55 -11.19 12.01 -28.68
N GLY A 56 -11.10 12.37 -29.97
CA GLY A 56 -12.12 12.05 -30.97
C GLY A 56 -13.43 12.85 -30.92
N SER A 57 -13.53 13.92 -30.13
CA SER A 57 -14.77 14.72 -30.03
C SER A 57 -14.52 16.22 -30.16
N LYS A 58 -15.47 16.95 -30.76
CA LYS A 58 -15.53 18.42 -30.69
C LYS A 58 -15.66 18.84 -29.22
N GLY A 59 -14.79 19.74 -28.77
CA GLY A 59 -14.65 20.10 -27.36
C GLY A 59 -15.94 20.62 -26.70
N LEU A 60 -16.08 20.37 -25.40
CA LEU A 60 -17.29 20.66 -24.64
C LEU A 60 -17.11 21.91 -23.78
N VAL A 61 -17.79 23.01 -24.13
CA VAL A 61 -17.84 24.22 -23.28
C VAL A 61 -18.51 23.89 -21.94
N ARG A 62 -17.85 24.25 -20.84
CA ARG A 62 -18.32 24.06 -19.46
C ARG A 62 -17.92 25.25 -18.59
N LEU A 63 -18.75 25.59 -17.61
CA LEU A 63 -18.34 26.44 -16.51
C LEU A 63 -17.61 25.54 -15.49
N PHE A 64 -16.30 25.71 -15.37
CA PHE A 64 -15.49 25.13 -14.31
C PHE A 64 -15.48 26.07 -13.11
N TYR A 65 -15.50 25.52 -11.90
CA TYR A 65 -15.42 26.29 -10.67
C TYR A 65 -14.75 25.46 -9.57
N LEU A 66 -14.00 26.13 -8.70
CA LEU A 66 -13.54 25.58 -7.43
C LEU A 66 -14.69 25.65 -6.43
N ASP A 67 -14.90 24.63 -5.61
CA ASP A 67 -15.96 24.67 -4.59
C ASP A 67 -15.62 25.57 -3.40
N GLU A 68 -16.62 25.84 -2.55
CA GLU A 68 -16.56 26.79 -1.42
C GLU A 68 -15.38 26.50 -0.47
N HIS A 69 -15.15 25.22 -0.18
CA HIS A 69 -14.11 24.73 0.73
C HIS A 69 -12.72 24.59 0.08
N ARG A 70 -12.63 24.79 -1.24
CA ARG A 70 -11.44 24.62 -2.08
C ARG A 70 -10.90 23.19 -2.11
N SER A 71 -11.79 22.19 -1.99
CA SER A 71 -11.45 20.76 -1.95
C SER A 71 -11.62 20.07 -3.32
N CYS A 72 -12.48 20.61 -4.20
CA CYS A 72 -12.77 20.01 -5.52
C CYS A 72 -12.85 21.05 -6.64
N ILE A 73 -12.27 20.71 -7.81
CA ILE A 73 -12.67 21.30 -9.09
C ILE A 73 -13.99 20.65 -9.51
N ARG A 74 -15.03 21.45 -9.77
CA ARG A 74 -16.34 20.99 -10.28
C ARG A 74 -16.65 21.64 -11.65
N TRP A 75 -17.56 21.06 -12.43
CA TRP A 75 -18.01 21.67 -13.70
C TRP A 75 -19.47 21.40 -14.08
N LYS A 76 -20.11 22.40 -14.72
CA LYS A 76 -21.50 22.31 -15.21
C LYS A 76 -21.65 22.84 -16.65
N PRO A 77 -22.63 22.34 -17.44
CA PRO A 77 -23.56 21.24 -17.15
C PRO A 77 -22.92 19.85 -17.30
N SER A 78 -23.43 18.85 -16.58
CA SER A 78 -23.03 17.44 -16.72
C SER A 78 -24.25 16.52 -16.68
N ARG A 79 -24.24 15.44 -17.49
CA ARG A 79 -25.25 14.37 -17.41
C ARG A 79 -25.03 13.41 -16.21
N LYS A 80 -23.93 13.58 -15.49
CA LYS A 80 -23.62 12.92 -14.21
C LYS A 80 -23.03 14.01 -13.31
N SER A 81 -23.86 14.64 -12.48
CA SER A 81 -23.48 15.77 -11.61
C SER A 81 -22.43 15.35 -10.57
N GLU A 82 -22.73 14.26 -9.86
CA GLU A 82 -21.86 13.61 -8.87
C GLU A 82 -20.45 13.29 -9.40
N LYS A 83 -20.36 12.83 -10.66
CA LYS A 83 -19.09 12.50 -11.36
C LYS A 83 -18.51 13.68 -12.17
N ALA A 84 -18.94 14.91 -11.86
CA ALA A 84 -18.40 16.14 -12.44
C ALA A 84 -17.48 16.90 -11.46
N LYS A 85 -16.68 16.14 -10.68
CA LYS A 85 -15.70 16.63 -9.72
C LYS A 85 -14.34 15.95 -9.89
N ILE A 86 -13.27 16.66 -9.56
CA ILE A 86 -11.91 16.16 -9.32
C ILE A 86 -11.48 16.74 -7.98
N THR A 87 -11.05 15.90 -7.03
CA THR A 87 -10.54 16.37 -5.74
C THR A 87 -9.15 16.98 -5.93
N ILE A 88 -8.85 18.06 -5.21
CA ILE A 88 -7.51 18.68 -5.20
C ILE A 88 -6.44 17.65 -4.80
N ASP A 89 -6.75 16.78 -3.84
CA ASP A 89 -5.89 15.70 -3.37
C ASP A 89 -5.56 14.64 -4.43
N SER A 90 -6.35 14.55 -5.51
CA SER A 90 -6.04 13.66 -6.64
C SER A 90 -5.16 14.32 -7.71
N LEU A 91 -4.84 15.60 -7.59
CA LEU A 91 -4.01 16.33 -8.57
C LEU A 91 -2.52 16.02 -8.35
N TYR A 92 -1.85 15.51 -9.37
CA TYR A 92 -0.40 15.27 -9.32
C TYR A 92 0.40 16.26 -10.19
N LYS A 93 -0.21 16.91 -11.19
CA LYS A 93 0.48 17.87 -12.08
C LYS A 93 -0.50 18.90 -12.67
N VAL A 94 -0.01 20.10 -12.99
CA VAL A 94 -0.70 21.07 -13.87
C VAL A 94 0.30 21.68 -14.84
N THR A 95 0.16 21.36 -16.13
CA THR A 95 0.99 21.90 -17.22
C THR A 95 0.32 23.03 -17.95
N GLU A 96 1.13 23.99 -18.37
CA GLU A 96 0.78 25.12 -19.21
C GLU A 96 1.09 24.77 -20.66
N GLY A 97 0.29 25.26 -21.62
CA GLY A 97 0.42 24.90 -23.03
C GLY A 97 -0.30 23.60 -23.41
N GLY A 98 -0.45 23.39 -24.73
CA GLY A 98 -1.08 22.20 -25.32
C GLY A 98 -0.14 20.98 -25.43
N GLN A 99 0.55 20.60 -24.35
CA GLN A 99 1.59 19.55 -24.38
C GLN A 99 1.08 18.11 -24.21
N SER A 100 -0.23 17.86 -24.26
CA SER A 100 -0.80 16.52 -24.06
C SER A 100 -1.13 15.78 -25.35
N ASP A 101 -1.29 14.46 -25.23
CA ASP A 101 -1.76 13.58 -26.31
C ASP A 101 -3.09 14.02 -26.95
N ILE A 102 -3.93 14.79 -26.24
CA ILE A 102 -5.24 15.25 -26.75
C ILE A 102 -5.09 16.52 -27.58
N PHE A 103 -4.19 17.43 -27.19
CA PHE A 103 -3.85 18.63 -27.95
C PHE A 103 -3.12 18.27 -29.25
N HIS A 104 -2.12 17.39 -29.21
CA HIS A 104 -1.40 16.90 -30.39
C HIS A 104 -2.26 16.09 -31.39
N ARG A 105 -3.52 15.78 -31.05
CA ARG A 105 -4.50 15.14 -31.95
C ARG A 105 -5.55 16.12 -32.50
N GLN A 106 -5.48 17.40 -32.16
CA GLN A 106 -6.24 18.45 -32.84
C GLN A 106 -5.48 18.93 -34.08
N PRO A 107 -6.14 19.62 -35.04
CA PRO A 107 -5.43 20.29 -36.12
C PRO A 107 -4.46 21.35 -35.59
N ASP A 108 -3.27 21.45 -36.18
CA ASP A 108 -2.30 22.50 -35.84
C ASP A 108 -2.92 23.90 -35.97
N GLY A 109 -2.59 24.79 -35.03
CA GLY A 109 -3.11 26.15 -34.97
C GLY A 109 -4.56 26.29 -34.50
N SER A 110 -5.20 25.22 -34.03
CA SER A 110 -6.61 25.26 -33.57
C SER A 110 -6.85 26.05 -32.27
N PHE A 111 -5.83 26.23 -31.42
CA PHE A 111 -5.91 26.97 -30.14
C PHE A 111 -4.60 27.71 -29.85
N ASP A 112 -4.68 28.83 -29.13
CA ASP A 112 -3.50 29.53 -28.58
C ASP A 112 -2.92 28.71 -27.39
N PRO A 113 -1.65 28.28 -27.44
CA PRO A 113 -1.01 27.59 -26.32
C PRO A 113 -1.06 28.36 -25.00
N ALA A 114 -1.05 29.70 -25.01
CA ALA A 114 -1.14 30.51 -23.79
C ALA A 114 -2.53 30.47 -23.12
N CYS A 115 -3.56 30.00 -23.84
CA CYS A 115 -4.91 29.73 -23.32
C CYS A 115 -5.14 28.25 -22.99
N CYS A 116 -4.15 27.38 -23.22
CA CYS A 116 -4.26 25.93 -23.04
C CYS A 116 -3.57 25.49 -21.72
N PHE A 117 -4.20 24.55 -21.02
CA PHE A 117 -3.56 23.88 -19.89
C PHE A 117 -4.12 22.46 -19.68
N THR A 118 -3.31 21.59 -19.07
CA THR A 118 -3.73 20.24 -18.69
C THR A 118 -3.63 20.08 -17.19
N VAL A 119 -4.76 19.74 -16.57
CA VAL A 119 -4.86 19.31 -15.18
C VAL A 119 -4.74 17.79 -15.16
N TYR A 120 -3.83 17.27 -14.36
CA TYR A 120 -3.44 15.86 -14.38
C TYR A 120 -3.74 15.23 -13.03
N HIS A 121 -4.53 14.16 -13.01
CA HIS A 121 -5.16 13.63 -11.79
C HIS A 121 -5.29 12.10 -11.72
N GLY A 122 -5.45 11.59 -10.49
CA GLY A 122 -5.73 10.18 -10.19
C GLY A 122 -4.55 9.22 -10.38
N ASN A 123 -4.67 8.03 -9.80
CA ASN A 123 -3.61 7.03 -9.71
C ASN A 123 -3.14 6.48 -11.07
N HIS A 124 -3.93 6.67 -12.13
CA HIS A 124 -3.63 6.21 -13.50
C HIS A 124 -3.20 7.34 -14.44
N MET A 125 -2.80 8.49 -13.89
CA MET A 125 -2.29 9.64 -14.65
C MET A 125 -3.29 10.16 -15.72
N GLU A 126 -4.55 10.32 -15.33
CA GLU A 126 -5.61 10.84 -16.21
C GLU A 126 -5.39 12.32 -16.54
N SER A 127 -5.77 12.74 -17.76
CA SER A 127 -5.69 14.14 -18.21
C SER A 127 -7.06 14.81 -18.33
N LEU A 128 -7.13 16.03 -17.79
CA LEU A 128 -8.18 16.99 -18.02
C LEU A 128 -7.59 18.17 -18.82
N ASP A 129 -7.79 18.11 -20.13
CA ASP A 129 -7.31 19.09 -21.09
C ASP A 129 -8.33 20.22 -21.28
N LEU A 130 -7.87 21.47 -21.08
CA LEU A 130 -8.71 22.66 -20.93
C LEU A 130 -8.18 23.82 -21.79
N VAL A 131 -9.11 24.55 -22.42
CA VAL A 131 -8.83 25.81 -23.11
C VAL A 131 -9.71 26.92 -22.55
N THR A 132 -9.09 28.01 -22.10
CA THR A 132 -9.74 29.22 -21.59
C THR A 132 -10.08 30.22 -22.71
N SER A 133 -10.79 31.30 -22.38
CA SER A 133 -11.10 32.35 -23.36
C SER A 133 -9.92 33.31 -23.59
N ASN A 134 -9.00 33.40 -22.63
CA ASN A 134 -7.79 34.22 -22.70
C ASN A 134 -6.67 33.65 -21.80
N SER A 135 -5.45 34.14 -21.97
CA SER A 135 -4.29 33.62 -21.22
C SER A 135 -4.16 34.14 -19.78
N GLU A 136 -4.95 35.14 -19.35
CA GLU A 136 -5.00 35.55 -17.94
C GLU A 136 -5.84 34.54 -17.14
N GLU A 137 -6.96 34.06 -17.68
CA GLU A 137 -7.75 32.94 -17.12
C GLU A 137 -6.89 31.68 -16.97
N ALA A 138 -6.13 31.28 -18.00
CA ALA A 138 -5.27 30.11 -17.95
C ALA A 138 -4.23 30.25 -16.83
N ARG A 139 -3.46 31.36 -16.81
CA ARG A 139 -2.46 31.63 -15.77
C ARG A 139 -3.08 31.73 -14.37
N THR A 140 -4.30 32.25 -14.24
CA THR A 140 -5.04 32.30 -12.96
C THR A 140 -5.32 30.90 -12.43
N TRP A 141 -5.90 30.03 -13.26
CA TRP A 141 -6.21 28.64 -12.89
C TRP A 141 -4.96 27.79 -12.66
N ILE A 142 -3.94 27.92 -13.52
CA ILE A 142 -2.65 27.27 -13.34
C ILE A 142 -2.01 27.67 -12.01
N THR A 143 -2.02 28.96 -11.66
CA THR A 143 -1.41 29.47 -10.42
C THR A 143 -2.18 29.02 -9.19
N GLY A 144 -3.52 29.14 -9.19
CA GLY A 144 -4.35 28.71 -8.07
C GLY A 144 -4.31 27.20 -7.84
N LEU A 145 -4.35 26.38 -8.90
CA LEU A 145 -4.21 24.92 -8.76
C LEU A 145 -2.80 24.52 -8.31
N ARG A 146 -1.73 25.12 -8.86
CA ARG A 146 -0.37 24.87 -8.37
C ARG A 146 -0.19 25.27 -6.90
N TYR A 147 -0.84 26.34 -6.44
CA TYR A 147 -0.84 26.74 -5.03
C TYR A 147 -1.58 25.74 -4.13
N LEU A 148 -2.77 25.27 -4.56
CA LEU A 148 -3.52 24.24 -3.82
C LEU A 148 -2.74 22.91 -3.74
N MET A 149 -2.07 22.53 -4.82
CA MET A 149 -1.20 21.34 -4.87
C MET A 149 0.10 21.48 -4.08
N ALA A 150 0.65 22.70 -3.95
CA ALA A 150 1.93 22.93 -3.28
C ALA A 150 1.88 22.65 -1.76
N GLY A 151 0.66 22.51 -1.20
CA GLY A 151 0.42 22.31 0.21
C GLY A 151 0.64 23.60 1.00
N ILE A 152 -0.43 24.18 1.54
CA ILE A 152 -0.25 25.00 2.74
C ILE A 152 0.23 24.03 3.83
N SER A 153 1.32 24.41 4.50
CA SER A 153 2.06 23.61 5.48
C SER A 153 1.20 22.98 6.57
N ASP A 154 1.70 21.93 7.21
CA ASP A 154 0.99 20.96 8.06
C ASP A 154 0.03 21.53 9.13
N GLU A 155 0.20 22.79 9.54
CA GLU A 155 -0.83 23.62 10.19
C GLU A 155 -2.25 23.44 9.59
N ASP A 156 -2.36 23.48 8.26
CA ASP A 156 -3.64 23.47 7.54
C ASP A 156 -4.22 22.05 7.38
N SER A 157 -3.54 21.00 7.85
CA SER A 157 -4.03 19.62 7.72
C SER A 157 -5.23 19.31 8.63
N LEU A 158 -5.26 19.84 9.86
CA LEU A 158 -6.43 19.78 10.74
C LEU A 158 -7.55 20.69 10.22
N ALA A 159 -7.23 21.92 9.82
CA ALA A 159 -8.21 22.84 9.24
C ALA A 159 -8.79 22.34 7.90
N LYS A 160 -8.03 21.51 7.16
CA LYS A 160 -8.50 20.74 6.02
C LYS A 160 -9.41 19.58 6.44
N ARG A 161 -9.02 18.73 7.40
CA ARG A 161 -9.89 17.68 7.97
C ARG A 161 -11.22 18.27 8.45
N GLN A 162 -11.19 19.38 9.18
CA GLN A 162 -12.39 20.09 9.64
C GLN A 162 -13.23 20.62 8.47
N ARG A 163 -12.63 21.32 7.48
CA ARG A 163 -13.35 21.76 6.27
C ARG A 163 -13.96 20.60 5.48
N THR A 164 -13.26 19.48 5.35
CA THR A 164 -13.74 18.26 4.68
C THR A 164 -14.86 17.60 5.48
N HIS A 165 -14.75 17.52 6.80
CA HIS A 165 -15.78 17.03 7.71
C HIS A 165 -17.05 17.89 7.65
N ASP A 166 -16.93 19.21 7.70
CA ASP A 166 -18.08 20.14 7.68
C ASP A 166 -18.75 20.17 6.30
N GLN A 167 -17.96 20.11 5.21
CA GLN A 167 -18.47 19.91 3.86
C GLN A 167 -19.19 18.57 3.71
N TRP A 168 -18.61 17.51 4.29
CA TRP A 168 -19.20 16.17 4.29
C TRP A 168 -20.47 16.11 5.15
N MET A 169 -20.56 16.83 6.26
CA MET A 169 -21.76 16.94 7.08
C MET A 169 -22.91 17.60 6.31
N LYS A 170 -22.66 18.75 5.65
CA LYS A 170 -23.65 19.39 4.76
C LYS A 170 -24.08 18.44 3.64
N GLN A 171 -23.13 17.84 2.92
CA GLN A 171 -23.44 16.89 1.85
C GLN A 171 -24.20 15.66 2.38
N THR A 172 -23.93 15.22 3.61
CA THR A 172 -24.60 14.08 4.24
C THR A 172 -26.05 14.40 4.62
N PHE A 173 -26.32 15.64 5.05
CA PHE A 173 -27.68 16.16 5.25
C PHE A 173 -28.44 16.27 3.90
N GLU A 174 -27.85 16.95 2.92
CA GLU A 174 -28.38 17.08 1.54
C GLU A 174 -28.62 15.73 0.84
N GLU A 175 -27.84 14.70 1.19
CA GLU A 175 -28.01 13.34 0.67
C GLU A 175 -28.89 12.45 1.56
N ALA A 176 -29.31 12.89 2.75
CA ALA A 176 -30.25 12.20 3.61
C ALA A 176 -31.69 12.64 3.32
N ASP A 177 -31.91 13.93 3.11
CA ASP A 177 -33.15 14.52 2.59
C ASP A 177 -33.50 13.83 1.26
N LYS A 178 -34.66 13.16 1.21
CA LYS A 178 -35.17 12.47 0.01
C LYS A 178 -36.34 13.17 -0.64
N ASN A 179 -37.03 14.06 0.07
CA ASN A 179 -38.23 14.73 -0.42
C ASN A 179 -37.91 16.14 -1.00
N GLY A 180 -36.77 16.72 -0.64
CA GLY A 180 -36.28 18.03 -1.03
C GLY A 180 -36.86 19.19 -0.22
N ASP A 181 -37.35 18.95 1.00
CA ASP A 181 -37.96 19.98 1.86
C ASP A 181 -36.95 20.74 2.75
N GLY A 182 -35.71 20.26 2.86
CA GLY A 182 -34.64 20.88 3.64
C GLY A 182 -34.61 20.52 5.13
N LEU A 183 -35.40 19.52 5.55
CA LEU A 183 -35.42 18.95 6.89
C LEU A 183 -35.09 17.44 6.84
N LEU A 184 -34.88 16.81 8.00
CA LEU A 184 -34.75 15.36 8.11
C LEU A 184 -35.81 14.76 9.03
N ASN A 185 -36.63 13.85 8.52
CA ASN A 185 -37.56 13.07 9.33
C ASN A 185 -36.91 11.79 9.89
N ILE A 186 -37.55 11.16 10.88
CA ILE A 186 -37.00 9.98 11.58
C ILE A 186 -36.71 8.77 10.66
N ASP A 187 -37.44 8.59 9.57
CA ASP A 187 -37.23 7.48 8.62
C ASP A 187 -36.12 7.78 7.59
N GLU A 188 -35.82 9.05 7.34
CA GLU A 188 -34.60 9.48 6.63
C GLU A 188 -33.37 9.32 7.53
N ILE A 189 -33.48 9.64 8.83
CA ILE A 189 -32.43 9.37 9.82
C ILE A 189 -32.13 7.86 9.88
N TYR A 190 -33.12 6.96 9.87
CA TYR A 190 -32.84 5.51 9.81
C TYR A 190 -32.11 5.08 8.53
N GLN A 191 -32.47 5.64 7.38
CA GLN A 191 -31.76 5.37 6.12
C GLN A 191 -30.33 5.92 6.13
N LEU A 192 -30.13 7.10 6.72
CA LEU A 192 -28.83 7.73 6.88
C LEU A 192 -27.92 6.90 7.78
N LEU A 193 -28.39 6.41 8.94
CA LEU A 193 -27.61 5.56 9.84
C LEU A 193 -27.06 4.31 9.11
N HIS A 194 -27.90 3.63 8.33
CA HIS A 194 -27.50 2.47 7.53
C HIS A 194 -26.46 2.82 6.45
N LYS A 195 -26.53 4.03 5.86
CA LYS A 195 -25.50 4.54 4.93
C LYS A 195 -24.20 4.90 5.64
N LEU A 196 -24.29 5.49 6.83
CA LEU A 196 -23.16 5.86 7.69
C LEU A 196 -22.47 4.68 8.37
N ASN A 197 -22.89 3.44 8.10
CA ASN A 197 -22.33 2.22 8.68
C ASN A 197 -22.60 2.11 10.21
N VAL A 198 -23.79 2.55 10.63
CA VAL A 198 -24.25 2.60 12.03
C VAL A 198 -25.48 1.71 12.25
N ASN A 199 -25.38 0.68 13.10
CA ASN A 199 -26.55 0.05 13.70
C ASN A 199 -26.80 0.61 15.12
N LEU A 200 -27.88 1.37 15.30
CA LEU A 200 -28.31 1.88 16.60
C LEU A 200 -29.72 1.37 16.94
N PRO A 201 -29.98 0.91 18.18
CA PRO A 201 -31.32 0.51 18.60
C PRO A 201 -32.34 1.64 18.40
N ARG A 202 -33.46 1.36 17.73
CA ARG A 202 -34.50 2.36 17.40
C ARG A 202 -34.97 3.23 18.57
N ARG A 203 -34.92 2.71 19.81
CA ARG A 203 -35.22 3.48 21.03
C ARG A 203 -34.18 4.58 21.29
N MET A 204 -32.90 4.29 21.12
CA MET A 204 -31.81 5.24 21.29
C MET A 204 -31.81 6.30 20.18
N VAL A 205 -32.04 5.88 18.92
CA VAL A 205 -32.20 6.82 17.80
C VAL A 205 -33.33 7.81 18.06
N LYS A 206 -34.51 7.34 18.52
CA LYS A 206 -35.62 8.24 18.88
C LYS A 206 -35.31 9.16 20.04
N GLN A 207 -34.59 8.69 21.07
CA GLN A 207 -34.16 9.54 22.18
C GLN A 207 -33.20 10.64 21.70
N MET A 208 -32.16 10.28 20.93
CA MET A 208 -31.20 11.25 20.39
C MET A 208 -31.86 12.23 19.41
N PHE A 209 -32.88 11.80 18.67
CA PHE A 209 -33.70 12.70 17.85
C PHE A 209 -34.43 13.71 18.74
N GLN A 210 -35.13 13.24 19.79
CA GLN A 210 -35.85 14.09 20.75
C GLN A 210 -34.94 14.97 21.64
N GLU A 211 -33.65 14.66 21.75
CA GLU A 211 -32.64 15.46 22.43
C GLU A 211 -31.97 16.50 21.50
N ALA A 212 -32.20 16.40 20.18
CA ALA A 212 -31.73 17.36 19.17
C ALA A 212 -32.87 18.25 18.61
N ASP A 213 -34.07 17.69 18.49
CA ASP A 213 -35.35 18.32 18.10
C ASP A 213 -35.78 19.32 19.19
N THR A 214 -35.32 20.56 19.05
CA THR A 214 -35.39 21.62 20.09
C THR A 214 -36.13 22.87 19.63
N ASP A 215 -36.56 22.93 18.36
CA ASP A 215 -37.40 24.00 17.82
C ASP A 215 -38.91 23.74 18.01
N ASP A 216 -39.74 24.69 17.55
CA ASP A 216 -41.20 24.64 17.64
C ASP A 216 -41.86 23.66 16.61
N GLN A 217 -41.09 23.04 15.70
CA GLN A 217 -41.54 22.18 14.59
C GLN A 217 -41.23 20.69 14.83
N GLN A 218 -41.48 20.27 16.07
CA GLN A 218 -41.32 18.91 16.61
C GLN A 218 -41.70 17.78 15.63
N GLY A 219 -40.73 16.90 15.35
CA GLY A 219 -40.86 15.75 14.44
C GLY A 219 -39.91 15.74 13.24
N THR A 220 -39.12 16.80 13.06
CA THR A 220 -38.13 17.00 11.99
C THR A 220 -36.88 17.67 12.54
N LEU A 221 -35.71 17.40 11.96
CA LEU A 221 -34.45 18.08 12.33
C LEU A 221 -34.02 19.07 11.23
N THR A 222 -33.68 20.29 11.62
CA THR A 222 -32.89 21.24 10.81
C THR A 222 -31.43 20.78 10.65
N TYR A 223 -30.64 21.48 9.82
CA TYR A 223 -29.20 21.18 9.67
C TYR A 223 -28.42 21.40 10.99
N GLU A 224 -28.78 22.44 11.73
CA GLU A 224 -28.21 22.79 13.04
C GLU A 224 -28.49 21.70 14.08
N GLU A 225 -29.73 21.19 14.14
CA GLU A 225 -30.11 20.12 15.05
C GLU A 225 -29.58 18.76 14.61
N PHE A 226 -29.55 18.47 13.30
CA PHE A 226 -28.82 17.33 12.76
C PHE A 226 -27.34 17.34 13.16
N SER A 227 -26.72 18.52 13.22
CA SER A 227 -25.34 18.69 13.69
C SER A 227 -25.19 18.35 15.19
N VAL A 228 -26.23 18.57 16.01
CA VAL A 228 -26.28 18.12 17.41
C VAL A 228 -26.49 16.60 17.50
N PHE A 229 -27.47 16.05 16.77
CA PHE A 229 -27.74 14.60 16.67
C PHE A 229 -26.48 13.81 16.26
N TYR A 230 -25.79 14.29 15.22
CA TYR A 230 -24.56 13.67 14.73
C TYR A 230 -23.41 13.77 15.75
N LYS A 231 -23.27 14.89 16.47
CA LYS A 231 -22.31 15.01 17.58
C LYS A 231 -22.59 13.98 18.68
N MET A 232 -23.85 13.82 19.09
CA MET A 232 -24.25 12.81 20.09
C MET A 232 -23.93 11.38 19.65
N MET A 233 -24.11 11.07 18.36
CA MET A 233 -23.70 9.78 17.77
C MET A 233 -22.17 9.59 17.72
N SER A 234 -21.44 10.68 17.55
CA SER A 234 -19.98 10.70 17.37
C SER A 234 -19.18 10.81 18.67
N LEU A 235 -19.85 10.75 19.84
CA LEU A 235 -19.19 10.90 21.14
C LEU A 235 -18.13 9.81 21.38
N ARG A 236 -16.86 10.23 21.35
CA ARG A 236 -15.68 9.39 21.62
C ARG A 236 -15.58 8.99 23.09
N ARG A 237 -16.37 7.98 23.49
CA ARG A 237 -16.37 7.43 24.87
C ARG A 237 -14.97 6.98 25.32
N ASP A 238 -14.15 6.49 24.40
CA ASP A 238 -12.76 6.11 24.64
C ASP A 238 -11.86 7.32 24.96
N LEU A 239 -12.00 8.44 24.25
CA LEU A 239 -11.30 9.69 24.58
C LEU A 239 -11.85 10.34 25.86
N PHE A 240 -13.15 10.24 26.12
CA PHE A 240 -13.74 10.73 27.36
C PHE A 240 -13.20 9.98 28.58
N LEU A 241 -13.14 8.64 28.52
CA LEU A 241 -12.53 7.82 29.57
C LEU A 241 -11.03 8.08 29.71
N LEU A 242 -10.31 8.36 28.62
CA LEU A 242 -8.91 8.77 28.66
C LEU A 242 -8.72 10.14 29.35
N MET A 243 -9.54 11.13 29.00
CA MET A 243 -9.52 12.44 29.64
C MET A 243 -9.85 12.35 31.14
N MET A 244 -10.85 11.55 31.51
CA MET A 244 -11.20 11.26 32.92
C MET A 244 -10.09 10.51 33.68
N ALA A 245 -9.16 9.83 33.01
CA ALA A 245 -8.03 9.19 33.66
C ALA A 245 -6.96 10.20 34.11
N TYR A 246 -6.83 11.33 33.40
CA TYR A 246 -5.82 12.35 33.65
C TYR A 246 -6.34 13.65 34.27
N SER A 247 -7.65 13.90 34.24
CA SER A 247 -8.33 14.98 34.97
C SER A 247 -8.68 14.54 36.39
N ASP A 248 -8.29 15.26 37.44
CA ASP A 248 -8.74 15.00 38.82
C ASP A 248 -10.22 15.36 39.01
N ARG A 249 -10.67 16.45 38.38
CA ARG A 249 -12.04 16.96 38.48
C ARG A 249 -13.07 16.19 37.63
N LYS A 250 -12.60 15.41 36.65
CA LYS A 250 -13.37 14.55 35.73
C LYS A 250 -14.26 15.28 34.72
N ASP A 251 -14.12 16.60 34.57
CA ASP A 251 -14.83 17.48 33.64
C ASP A 251 -13.91 18.07 32.55
N HIS A 252 -12.70 18.52 32.90
CA HIS A 252 -11.70 19.11 32.00
C HIS A 252 -10.26 18.77 32.41
N LEU A 253 -9.29 18.93 31.50
CA LEU A 253 -7.86 18.91 31.82
C LEU A 253 -7.34 20.33 32.05
N THR A 254 -6.68 20.57 33.18
CA THR A 254 -5.84 21.76 33.39
C THR A 254 -4.56 21.68 32.57
N ALA A 255 -3.86 22.81 32.42
CA ALA A 255 -2.56 22.86 31.76
C ALA A 255 -1.54 21.86 32.34
N ASP A 256 -1.47 21.69 33.67
CA ASP A 256 -0.54 20.75 34.31
C ASP A 256 -0.94 19.29 34.06
N GLU A 257 -2.23 18.95 34.09
CA GLU A 257 -2.72 17.59 33.76
C GLU A 257 -2.47 17.25 32.29
N LEU A 258 -2.68 18.22 31.39
CA LEU A 258 -2.36 18.09 29.96
C LEU A 258 -0.85 17.93 29.73
N ALA A 259 0.00 18.72 30.41
CA ALA A 259 1.45 18.56 30.36
C ALA A 259 1.88 17.17 30.83
N ASN A 260 1.28 16.67 31.92
CA ASN A 260 1.51 15.32 32.43
C ASN A 260 1.07 14.23 31.44
N PHE A 261 -0.06 14.38 30.75
CA PHE A 261 -0.48 13.44 29.71
C PHE A 261 0.49 13.42 28.51
N LEU A 262 0.90 14.60 28.03
CA LEU A 262 1.83 14.72 26.89
C LEU A 262 3.22 14.12 27.22
N HIS A 263 3.73 14.37 28.43
CA HIS A 263 5.02 13.84 28.85
C HIS A 263 4.96 12.35 29.19
N ASN A 264 4.00 11.92 30.02
CA ASN A 264 3.98 10.57 30.56
C ASN A 264 3.36 9.56 29.60
N GLU A 265 2.31 9.88 28.84
CA GLU A 265 1.65 8.91 27.95
C GLU A 265 2.13 9.06 26.51
N GLN A 266 2.11 10.28 25.97
CA GLN A 266 2.56 10.54 24.59
C GLN A 266 4.10 10.54 24.44
N LYS A 267 4.83 10.39 25.55
CA LYS A 267 6.31 10.39 25.67
C LYS A 267 6.98 11.59 25.00
N MET A 268 6.30 12.74 24.99
CA MET A 268 6.87 13.98 24.43
C MET A 268 7.95 14.52 25.38
N THR A 269 9.19 14.60 24.88
CA THR A 269 10.36 14.98 25.68
C THR A 269 10.52 16.49 25.90
N SER A 270 9.86 17.31 25.09
CA SER A 270 10.05 18.77 25.04
C SER A 270 8.73 19.54 25.25
N VAL A 271 7.90 19.10 26.19
CA VAL A 271 6.65 19.79 26.56
C VAL A 271 6.98 21.02 27.40
N THR A 272 6.64 22.22 26.91
CA THR A 272 6.77 23.48 27.67
C THR A 272 5.41 24.05 28.05
N THR A 273 5.40 24.95 29.02
CA THR A 273 4.20 25.70 29.45
C THR A 273 3.56 26.48 28.31
N GLU A 274 4.37 27.01 27.40
CA GLU A 274 3.93 27.77 26.22
C GLU A 274 3.27 26.85 25.20
N TYR A 275 3.87 25.69 24.91
CA TYR A 275 3.31 24.70 23.99
C TYR A 275 1.97 24.13 24.48
N VAL A 276 1.83 23.92 25.79
CA VAL A 276 0.56 23.51 26.42
C VAL A 276 -0.50 24.61 26.29
N ALA A 277 -0.12 25.87 26.52
CA ALA A 277 -1.02 27.01 26.31
C ALA A 277 -1.38 27.20 24.82
N GLU A 278 -0.47 26.95 23.88
CA GLU A 278 -0.74 26.95 22.45
C GLU A 278 -1.76 25.86 22.07
N ILE A 279 -1.64 24.65 22.62
CA ILE A 279 -2.63 23.58 22.44
C ILE A 279 -4.01 24.03 22.95
N ILE A 280 -4.09 24.55 24.18
CA ILE A 280 -5.36 25.01 24.76
C ILE A 280 -5.98 26.11 23.88
N ASN A 281 -5.23 27.16 23.55
CA ASN A 281 -5.73 28.28 22.73
C ASN A 281 -6.12 27.86 21.30
N LYS A 282 -5.50 26.82 20.73
CA LYS A 282 -5.74 26.36 19.35
C LYS A 282 -6.87 25.33 19.22
N PHE A 283 -7.06 24.47 20.22
CA PHE A 283 -8.00 23.34 20.14
C PHE A 283 -9.24 23.48 21.01
N GLU A 284 -9.18 24.21 22.13
CA GLU A 284 -10.37 24.43 22.97
C GLU A 284 -11.44 25.25 22.22
N VAL A 285 -12.71 24.93 22.44
CA VAL A 285 -13.82 25.64 21.78
C VAL A 285 -14.34 26.79 22.65
N SER A 286 -14.54 26.56 23.96
CA SER A 286 -15.10 27.55 24.87
C SER A 286 -14.11 28.67 25.22
N ASP A 287 -14.52 29.92 25.04
CA ASP A 287 -13.70 31.08 25.42
C ASP A 287 -13.54 31.23 26.94
N GLU A 288 -14.44 30.66 27.74
CA GLU A 288 -14.28 30.57 29.19
C GLU A 288 -13.18 29.56 29.56
N ASN A 289 -13.16 28.39 28.91
CA ASN A 289 -12.13 27.37 29.12
C ASN A 289 -10.74 27.88 28.72
N LYS A 290 -10.64 28.60 27.58
CA LYS A 290 -9.38 29.27 27.15
C LYS A 290 -8.89 30.27 28.18
N GLN A 291 -9.77 31.13 28.71
CA GLN A 291 -9.41 32.12 29.74
C GLN A 291 -8.98 31.45 31.06
N ASN A 292 -9.59 30.33 31.42
CA ASN A 292 -9.25 29.54 32.61
C ASN A 292 -8.02 28.63 32.42
N GLY A 293 -7.48 28.50 31.20
CA GLY A 293 -6.32 27.66 30.91
C GLY A 293 -6.63 26.14 31.01
N VAL A 294 -7.83 25.73 30.59
CA VAL A 294 -8.29 24.33 30.62
C VAL A 294 -8.75 23.84 29.25
N LEU A 295 -8.67 22.52 29.04
CA LEU A 295 -9.08 21.82 27.82
C LEU A 295 -10.24 20.87 28.14
N GLY A 296 -11.40 21.11 27.53
CA GLY A 296 -12.59 20.25 27.62
C GLY A 296 -12.55 19.07 26.66
N ILE A 297 -13.58 18.21 26.69
CA ILE A 297 -13.63 16.98 25.88
C ILE A 297 -13.62 17.25 24.37
N ASP A 298 -14.26 18.32 23.90
CA ASP A 298 -14.25 18.69 22.48
C ASP A 298 -12.85 19.14 22.04
N GLY A 299 -12.19 19.97 22.85
CA GLY A 299 -10.82 20.41 22.57
C GLY A 299 -9.79 19.27 22.65
N PHE A 300 -9.94 18.37 23.63
CA PHE A 300 -9.12 17.16 23.71
C PHE A 300 -9.35 16.24 22.51
N THR A 301 -10.60 16.06 22.07
CA THR A 301 -10.93 15.28 20.86
C THR A 301 -10.36 15.90 19.59
N SER A 302 -10.40 17.23 19.47
CA SER A 302 -9.79 17.98 18.36
C SER A 302 -8.27 17.84 18.34
N PHE A 303 -7.60 18.02 19.50
CA PHE A 303 -6.16 17.80 19.66
C PHE A 303 -5.74 16.36 19.31
N MET A 304 -6.51 15.35 19.75
CA MET A 304 -6.23 13.94 19.46
C MET A 304 -6.42 13.56 17.97
N ARG A 305 -7.19 14.34 17.18
CA ARG A 305 -7.28 14.23 15.70
C ARG A 305 -6.23 15.07 14.96
N SER A 306 -5.35 15.78 15.66
CA SER A 306 -4.31 16.62 15.06
C SER A 306 -3.08 15.81 14.59
N PRO A 307 -2.21 16.37 13.72
CA PRO A 307 -0.95 15.72 13.33
C PRO A 307 -0.02 15.38 14.50
N ALA A 308 -0.08 16.12 15.61
CA ALA A 308 0.71 15.83 16.80
C ALA A 308 0.37 14.47 17.45
N CYS A 309 -0.79 13.90 17.08
CA CYS A 309 -1.31 12.61 17.52
C CYS A 309 -1.43 11.58 16.37
N ASP A 310 -0.87 11.85 15.18
CA ASP A 310 -0.67 10.82 14.16
C ASP A 310 0.36 9.78 14.65
N ILE A 311 0.23 8.53 14.21
CA ILE A 311 1.17 7.45 14.53
C ILE A 311 2.54 7.65 13.87
N PHE A 312 2.61 8.40 12.76
CA PHE A 312 3.86 8.67 12.06
C PHE A 312 4.67 9.77 12.74
N ASN A 313 5.96 9.52 12.98
CA ASN A 313 6.88 10.51 13.55
C ASN A 313 7.02 11.75 12.63
N PRO A 314 6.58 12.95 13.04
CA PRO A 314 6.67 14.14 12.19
C PRO A 314 8.12 14.50 11.82
N LEU A 315 9.11 14.18 12.67
CA LEU A 315 10.53 14.40 12.36
C LEU A 315 11.01 13.58 11.15
N HIS A 316 10.27 12.55 10.73
CA HIS A 316 10.60 11.74 9.56
C HIS A 316 10.04 12.31 8.25
N HIS A 317 9.33 13.46 8.30
CA HIS A 317 9.04 14.28 7.11
C HIS A 317 10.29 15.02 6.62
N GLU A 318 11.34 15.13 7.44
CA GLU A 318 12.64 15.71 7.07
C GLU A 318 13.76 14.65 7.07
N VAL A 319 14.93 15.05 6.55
CA VAL A 319 16.13 14.20 6.49
C VAL A 319 16.73 14.09 7.88
N ASN A 320 16.62 12.91 8.49
CA ASN A 320 16.97 12.63 9.88
C ASN A 320 18.10 11.60 10.03
N GLN A 321 18.52 10.97 8.93
CA GLN A 321 19.56 9.93 8.94
C GLN A 321 20.91 10.47 8.46
N ASP A 322 22.00 9.80 8.86
CA ASP A 322 23.34 10.07 8.33
C ASP A 322 23.37 9.84 6.81
N MET A 323 23.75 10.87 6.06
CA MET A 323 23.85 10.88 4.59
C MET A 323 25.29 10.82 4.07
N GLU A 324 26.28 10.67 4.96
CA GLU A 324 27.72 10.67 4.65
C GLU A 324 28.34 9.27 4.53
N GLN A 325 27.58 8.20 4.78
CA GLN A 325 28.05 6.82 4.53
C GLN A 325 28.18 6.53 3.02
N PRO A 326 28.98 5.53 2.60
CA PRO A 326 29.02 5.05 1.21
C PRO A 326 27.66 4.62 0.67
N LEU A 327 27.41 4.83 -0.64
CA LEU A 327 26.15 4.43 -1.31
C LEU A 327 25.71 2.99 -1.04
N CYS A 328 26.65 2.04 -0.91
CA CYS A 328 26.32 0.63 -0.61
C CYS A 328 25.69 0.41 0.78
N ASN A 329 25.74 1.38 1.69
CA ASN A 329 25.10 1.34 3.02
C ASN A 329 23.63 1.80 3.02
N TYR A 330 23.04 2.19 1.89
CA TYR A 330 21.63 2.61 1.81
C TYR A 330 20.76 1.62 1.05
N PHE A 331 19.49 1.49 1.44
CA PHE A 331 18.42 1.11 0.52
C PHE A 331 18.12 2.33 -0.37
N ILE A 332 17.85 2.10 -1.67
CA ILE A 332 17.69 3.16 -2.67
C ILE A 332 16.38 2.93 -3.44
N ALA A 333 15.46 3.90 -3.39
CA ALA A 333 14.16 3.83 -4.06
C ALA A 333 14.38 3.70 -5.57
N SER A 334 13.89 2.60 -6.16
CA SER A 334 14.27 2.16 -7.50
C SER A 334 13.06 1.74 -8.33
N SER A 335 12.99 2.22 -9.57
CA SER A 335 11.98 1.87 -10.56
C SER A 335 12.55 0.90 -11.61
N HIS A 336 11.67 0.03 -12.10
CA HIS A 336 11.85 -0.83 -13.27
C HIS A 336 10.98 -0.32 -14.43
N ASN A 337 11.49 -0.40 -15.66
CA ASN A 337 10.83 0.04 -16.90
C ASN A 337 10.06 1.36 -16.74
N THR A 338 10.74 2.38 -16.19
CA THR A 338 10.16 3.62 -15.64
C THR A 338 9.27 4.38 -16.63
N TYR A 339 9.43 4.16 -17.92
CA TYR A 339 8.63 4.78 -18.98
C TYR A 339 7.18 4.26 -19.10
N LEU A 340 6.86 3.06 -18.63
CA LEU A 340 5.56 2.40 -18.86
C LEU A 340 4.44 2.88 -17.93
N THR A 341 3.26 3.18 -18.48
CA THR A 341 2.04 3.54 -17.72
C THR A 341 1.16 2.35 -17.33
N GLY A 342 1.54 1.10 -17.68
CA GLY A 342 0.71 -0.09 -17.43
C GLY A 342 1.47 -1.40 -17.59
N ASP A 343 0.84 -2.37 -18.26
CA ASP A 343 1.39 -3.70 -18.57
C ASP A 343 2.64 -3.65 -19.47
N GLN A 344 3.42 -4.73 -19.47
CA GLN A 344 4.72 -4.80 -20.15
C GLN A 344 4.64 -4.98 -21.68
N LEU A 345 3.48 -5.29 -22.27
CA LEU A 345 3.39 -5.73 -23.69
C LEU A 345 2.57 -4.81 -24.60
N LEU A 346 1.56 -4.12 -24.07
CA LEU A 346 0.60 -3.30 -24.81
C LEU A 346 0.51 -1.84 -24.32
N SER A 347 1.01 -1.52 -23.12
CA SER A 347 0.78 -0.21 -22.50
C SER A 347 1.56 0.94 -23.15
N HIS A 348 1.22 2.17 -22.76
CA HIS A 348 1.87 3.36 -23.28
C HIS A 348 3.16 3.68 -22.52
N SER A 349 4.20 4.06 -23.27
CA SER A 349 5.38 4.74 -22.73
C SER A 349 5.12 6.26 -22.66
N LYS A 350 5.44 6.92 -21.55
CA LYS A 350 5.34 8.37 -21.39
C LYS A 350 6.56 8.96 -20.68
N THR A 351 7.01 10.14 -21.15
CA THR A 351 8.06 10.95 -20.49
C THR A 351 7.65 11.39 -19.09
N ASP A 352 6.36 11.68 -18.89
CA ASP A 352 5.82 12.13 -17.61
C ASP A 352 5.91 11.10 -16.47
N MET A 353 6.05 9.81 -16.78
CA MET A 353 6.31 8.79 -15.75
C MET A 353 7.61 9.09 -14.99
N TYR A 354 8.68 9.52 -15.69
CA TYR A 354 9.95 9.88 -15.04
C TYR A 354 9.78 11.07 -14.10
N ALA A 355 8.99 12.09 -14.49
CA ALA A 355 8.70 13.23 -13.62
C ALA A 355 7.97 12.78 -12.35
N TRP A 356 6.90 11.99 -12.49
CA TRP A 356 6.11 11.48 -11.37
C TRP A 356 6.90 10.54 -10.44
N VAL A 357 7.66 9.61 -10.99
CA VAL A 357 8.50 8.67 -10.24
C VAL A 357 9.61 9.42 -9.47
N LEU A 358 10.31 10.36 -10.11
CA LEU A 358 11.35 11.18 -9.45
C LEU A 358 10.77 12.11 -8.37
N GLN A 359 9.57 12.64 -8.57
CA GLN A 359 8.85 13.47 -7.59
C GLN A 359 8.29 12.65 -6.43
N SER A 360 7.98 11.37 -6.64
CA SER A 360 7.61 10.39 -5.62
C SER A 360 8.81 9.86 -4.83
N GLY A 361 9.91 10.62 -4.77
CA GLY A 361 11.11 10.29 -4.02
C GLY A 361 12.04 9.26 -4.68
N CYS A 362 11.67 8.63 -5.80
CA CYS A 362 12.51 7.62 -6.44
C CYS A 362 13.87 8.19 -6.88
N ARG A 363 14.95 7.40 -6.74
CA ARG A 363 16.34 7.82 -7.00
C ARG A 363 17.09 6.91 -7.99
N CYS A 364 16.56 5.75 -8.37
CA CYS A 364 17.05 4.98 -9.51
C CYS A 364 15.93 4.79 -10.54
N VAL A 365 16.15 5.24 -11.78
CA VAL A 365 15.19 5.14 -12.89
C VAL A 365 15.81 4.46 -14.11
N GLU A 366 14.98 3.85 -14.95
CA GLU A 366 15.39 2.95 -16.04
C GLU A 366 14.98 3.49 -17.41
N VAL A 367 15.90 3.41 -18.37
CA VAL A 367 15.73 3.88 -19.76
C VAL A 367 16.24 2.83 -20.73
N ASP A 368 15.31 2.22 -21.47
CA ASP A 368 15.60 1.20 -22.48
C ASP A 368 15.82 1.85 -23.83
N CYS A 369 17.08 2.06 -24.20
CA CYS A 369 17.48 2.72 -25.45
C CYS A 369 17.47 1.75 -26.63
N TRP A 370 16.69 2.08 -27.67
CA TRP A 370 16.59 1.33 -28.91
C TRP A 370 16.79 2.24 -30.13
N ASP A 371 17.30 1.65 -31.22
CA ASP A 371 17.46 2.35 -32.49
C ASP A 371 16.12 2.87 -33.04
N GLY A 372 16.04 4.18 -33.27
CA GLY A 372 14.88 4.83 -33.88
C GLY A 372 15.10 5.30 -35.33
N PRO A 373 14.06 5.90 -35.94
CA PRO A 373 14.12 6.46 -37.29
C PRO A 373 15.11 7.64 -37.36
N ASP A 374 15.57 7.95 -38.57
CA ASP A 374 16.45 9.10 -38.88
C ASP A 374 17.75 9.17 -38.03
N GLY A 375 18.12 8.03 -37.44
CA GLY A 375 19.25 7.90 -36.54
C GLY A 375 19.02 8.48 -35.14
N GLU A 376 17.78 8.73 -34.71
CA GLU A 376 17.45 9.25 -33.38
C GLU A 376 17.12 8.13 -32.37
N PRO A 377 17.76 8.11 -31.18
CA PRO A 377 17.50 7.09 -30.17
C PRO A 377 16.10 7.23 -29.55
N MET A 378 15.43 6.09 -29.39
CA MET A 378 14.07 5.97 -28.85
C MET A 378 14.04 5.11 -27.60
N VAL A 379 13.00 5.29 -26.78
CA VAL A 379 12.73 4.50 -25.58
C VAL A 379 11.43 3.71 -25.76
N GLN A 380 11.50 2.41 -25.52
CA GLN A 380 10.44 1.41 -25.73
C GLN A 380 10.78 0.11 -24.96
N HIS A 381 9.79 -0.75 -24.67
CA HIS A 381 10.11 -2.11 -24.24
C HIS A 381 10.35 -3.01 -25.46
N GLY A 382 11.48 -3.72 -25.48
CA GLY A 382 11.98 -4.46 -26.64
C GLY A 382 11.04 -5.55 -27.17
N TYR A 383 10.87 -5.63 -28.50
CA TYR A 383 10.03 -6.63 -29.18
C TYR A 383 8.54 -6.68 -28.76
N THR A 384 8.02 -5.60 -28.17
CA THR A 384 6.61 -5.50 -27.71
C THR A 384 5.75 -4.63 -28.64
N LEU A 385 4.48 -4.39 -28.26
CA LEU A 385 3.59 -3.40 -28.88
C LEU A 385 3.46 -2.11 -28.06
N THR A 386 4.33 -1.90 -27.07
CA THR A 386 4.35 -0.66 -26.27
C THR A 386 4.67 0.57 -27.14
N SER A 387 4.13 1.74 -26.80
CA SER A 387 4.43 2.96 -27.57
C SER A 387 5.88 3.43 -27.36
N LYS A 388 6.41 4.20 -28.30
CA LYS A 388 7.80 4.69 -28.26
C LYS A 388 7.84 6.18 -27.91
N ILE A 389 8.84 6.61 -27.15
CA ILE A 389 9.10 8.03 -26.84
C ILE A 389 10.53 8.43 -27.18
N PRO A 390 10.83 9.67 -27.61
CA PRO A 390 12.19 10.09 -27.93
C PRO A 390 13.10 10.10 -26.69
N PHE A 391 14.29 9.50 -26.79
CA PHE A 391 15.26 9.48 -25.68
C PHE A 391 15.62 10.89 -25.21
N ARG A 392 15.81 11.82 -26.15
CA ARG A 392 16.07 13.23 -25.85
C ARG A 392 15.03 13.84 -24.91
N SER A 393 13.74 13.63 -25.18
CA SER A 393 12.64 14.16 -24.36
C SER A 393 12.55 13.50 -22.99
N VAL A 394 12.98 12.24 -22.85
CA VAL A 394 13.16 11.58 -21.54
C VAL A 394 14.27 12.27 -20.74
N ILE A 395 15.45 12.49 -21.33
CA ILE A 395 16.59 13.13 -20.66
C ILE A 395 16.28 14.59 -20.31
N GLU A 396 15.62 15.35 -21.19
CA GLU A 396 15.13 16.72 -20.90
C GLU A 396 14.13 16.74 -19.73
N THR A 397 13.26 15.73 -19.62
CA THR A 397 12.31 15.59 -18.51
C THR A 397 13.02 15.24 -17.19
N ILE A 398 13.95 14.29 -17.21
CA ILE A 398 14.76 13.92 -16.03
C ILE A 398 15.57 15.13 -15.55
N ASN A 399 16.22 15.86 -16.46
CA ASN A 399 17.03 17.04 -16.14
C ASN A 399 16.23 18.13 -15.39
N LYS A 400 14.97 18.30 -15.78
CA LYS A 400 14.01 19.25 -15.20
C LYS A 400 13.45 18.79 -13.85
N HIS A 401 13.20 17.49 -13.67
CA HIS A 401 12.46 16.96 -12.51
C HIS A 401 13.32 16.28 -11.43
N ALA A 402 14.54 15.83 -11.73
CA ALA A 402 15.40 15.07 -10.81
C ALA A 402 15.63 15.74 -9.44
N PHE A 403 15.84 17.07 -9.44
CA PHE A 403 16.30 17.82 -8.26
C PHE A 403 15.35 18.96 -7.82
N VAL A 404 14.05 18.85 -8.12
CA VAL A 404 13.09 19.92 -7.75
C VAL A 404 12.82 19.92 -6.24
N ASN A 405 12.40 18.77 -5.70
CA ASN A 405 12.08 18.61 -4.27
C ASN A 405 13.12 17.80 -3.47
N ASN A 406 14.16 17.27 -4.15
CA ASN A 406 15.09 16.32 -3.56
C ASN A 406 16.50 16.50 -4.17
N GLN A 407 17.48 16.90 -3.37
CA GLN A 407 18.83 17.22 -3.85
C GLN A 407 19.79 16.01 -3.90
N PHE A 408 19.36 14.82 -3.49
CA PHE A 408 20.21 13.62 -3.45
C PHE A 408 20.30 12.93 -4.82
N PRO A 409 21.43 12.25 -5.14
CA PRO A 409 21.77 11.81 -6.49
C PRO A 409 20.74 10.89 -7.13
N VAL A 410 20.65 10.96 -8.46
CA VAL A 410 19.83 10.06 -9.28
C VAL A 410 20.73 9.09 -10.04
N ILE A 411 20.41 7.80 -10.01
CA ILE A 411 21.02 6.76 -10.83
C ILE A 411 20.14 6.53 -12.06
N LEU A 412 20.75 6.62 -13.25
CA LEU A 412 20.12 6.36 -14.53
C LEU A 412 20.58 4.99 -15.05
N SER A 413 19.74 3.96 -14.91
CA SER A 413 19.98 2.62 -15.46
C SER A 413 19.66 2.64 -16.95
N ILE A 414 20.70 2.71 -17.79
CA ILE A 414 20.55 2.62 -19.24
C ILE A 414 20.68 1.16 -19.66
N GLU A 415 19.60 0.57 -20.17
CA GLU A 415 19.69 -0.64 -20.98
C GLU A 415 19.85 -0.22 -22.45
N ASN A 416 20.88 -0.74 -23.12
CA ASN A 416 21.34 -0.21 -24.41
C ASN A 416 21.26 -1.27 -25.51
N HIS A 417 20.33 -1.09 -26.43
CA HIS A 417 20.14 -1.89 -27.65
C HIS A 417 20.45 -1.09 -28.93
N CYS A 418 21.07 0.09 -28.82
CA CYS A 418 21.39 0.98 -29.93
C CYS A 418 22.66 0.58 -30.68
N ASN A 419 22.74 0.90 -31.97
CA ASN A 419 23.98 0.86 -32.74
C ASN A 419 24.95 1.99 -32.32
N ILE A 420 26.24 1.86 -32.68
CA ILE A 420 27.32 2.76 -32.26
C ILE A 420 27.08 4.24 -32.60
N GLN A 421 26.42 4.56 -33.72
CA GLN A 421 26.12 5.95 -34.08
C GLN A 421 25.03 6.54 -33.16
N GLN A 422 23.98 5.77 -32.85
CA GLN A 422 22.95 6.20 -31.90
C GLN A 422 23.49 6.20 -30.45
N GLN A 423 24.41 5.30 -30.09
CA GLN A 423 25.13 5.36 -28.79
C GLN A 423 25.97 6.63 -28.64
N LYS A 424 26.61 7.12 -29.72
CA LYS A 424 27.32 8.42 -29.70
C LYS A 424 26.33 9.58 -29.50
N LYS A 425 25.16 9.58 -30.15
CA LYS A 425 24.09 10.57 -29.87
C LYS A 425 23.55 10.50 -28.43
N ILE A 426 23.36 9.30 -27.87
CA ILE A 426 22.96 9.11 -26.47
C ILE A 426 23.97 9.80 -25.53
N ALA A 427 25.27 9.53 -25.73
CA ALA A 427 26.32 10.16 -24.93
C ALA A 427 26.40 11.69 -25.14
N GLN A 428 26.20 12.17 -26.36
CA GLN A 428 26.11 13.60 -26.67
C GLN A 428 24.96 14.27 -25.91
N TYR A 429 23.73 13.73 -26.01
CA TYR A 429 22.56 14.28 -25.33
C TYR A 429 22.70 14.25 -23.79
N LEU A 430 23.27 13.19 -23.22
CA LEU A 430 23.56 13.15 -21.78
C LEU A 430 24.50 14.31 -21.37
N ARG A 431 25.60 14.54 -22.11
CA ARG A 431 26.55 15.63 -21.84
C ARG A 431 25.91 17.02 -22.04
N GLU A 432 25.22 17.25 -23.15
CA GLU A 432 24.62 18.54 -23.52
C GLU A 432 23.49 18.98 -22.58
N ILE A 433 22.69 18.02 -22.10
CA ILE A 433 21.49 18.29 -21.30
C ILE A 433 21.80 18.30 -19.80
N PHE A 434 22.55 17.31 -19.28
CA PHE A 434 22.85 17.24 -17.84
C PHE A 434 24.04 18.10 -17.40
N ARG A 435 25.05 18.31 -18.27
CA ARG A 435 26.19 19.21 -18.02
C ARG A 435 26.88 18.97 -16.67
N ASP A 436 26.92 19.97 -15.79
CA ASP A 436 27.48 19.96 -14.44
C ASP A 436 26.86 18.89 -13.51
N LYS A 437 25.67 18.39 -13.82
CA LYS A 437 25.05 17.28 -13.08
C LYS A 437 25.67 15.92 -13.41
N LEU A 438 26.35 15.80 -14.55
CA LEU A 438 27.00 14.56 -15.00
C LEU A 438 28.48 14.48 -14.60
N ASP A 439 29.11 15.63 -14.35
CA ASP A 439 30.49 15.73 -13.85
C ASP A 439 30.61 15.18 -12.42
N VAL A 440 31.57 14.30 -12.18
CA VAL A 440 31.89 13.72 -10.87
C VAL A 440 33.40 13.67 -10.58
N ASP A 441 34.22 14.43 -11.32
CA ASP A 441 35.68 14.32 -11.25
C ASP A 441 36.24 14.80 -9.90
N ASP A 442 35.64 15.83 -9.30
CA ASP A 442 35.92 16.27 -7.93
C ASP A 442 35.77 15.13 -6.90
N VAL A 443 34.80 14.23 -7.11
CA VAL A 443 34.50 13.12 -6.21
C VAL A 443 35.44 11.94 -6.45
N LEU A 444 35.85 11.72 -7.71
CA LEU A 444 36.86 10.72 -8.09
C LEU A 444 38.26 10.99 -7.48
N SER A 445 38.53 12.22 -7.05
CA SER A 445 39.79 12.58 -6.37
C SER A 445 39.98 11.93 -4.99
N ARG A 446 38.93 11.31 -4.41
CA ARG A 446 38.95 10.73 -3.05
C ARG A 446 38.96 9.20 -3.07
N ASP A 447 39.64 8.61 -2.08
CA ASP A 447 40.07 7.20 -1.99
C ASP A 447 39.18 6.18 -2.72
N SER A 448 39.70 5.61 -3.81
CA SER A 448 38.98 4.76 -4.78
C SER A 448 38.55 3.37 -4.26
N LYS A 449 38.66 3.14 -2.95
CA LYS A 449 38.33 1.86 -2.28
C LYS A 449 36.90 1.79 -1.73
N THR A 450 36.17 2.90 -1.74
CA THR A 450 34.79 2.98 -1.24
C THR A 450 33.92 3.78 -2.20
N LEU A 451 32.64 3.41 -2.32
CA LEU A 451 31.68 4.25 -3.02
C LEU A 451 31.52 5.61 -2.31
N PRO A 452 31.30 6.71 -3.05
CA PRO A 452 30.98 8.00 -2.48
C PRO A 452 29.63 7.99 -1.72
N SER A 453 29.37 9.05 -0.96
CA SER A 453 28.15 9.19 -0.16
C SER A 453 27.04 9.96 -0.88
N PRO A 454 25.75 9.73 -0.57
CA PRO A 454 24.66 10.52 -1.11
C PRO A 454 24.83 12.03 -0.88
N GLN A 455 25.36 12.45 0.27
CA GLN A 455 25.68 13.86 0.57
C GLN A 455 26.76 14.43 -0.36
N SER A 456 27.81 13.65 -0.66
CA SER A 456 28.89 14.09 -1.57
C SER A 456 28.49 14.19 -3.05
N LEU A 457 27.38 13.55 -3.42
CA LEU A 457 26.86 13.46 -4.79
C LEU A 457 25.58 14.30 -5.02
N ARG A 458 25.32 15.30 -4.16
CA ARG A 458 24.12 16.13 -4.30
C ARG A 458 24.08 16.88 -5.63
N GLY A 459 22.92 16.87 -6.28
CA GLY A 459 22.70 17.40 -7.63
C GLY A 459 23.31 16.57 -8.77
N LYS A 460 23.94 15.42 -8.50
CA LYS A 460 24.62 14.60 -9.52
C LYS A 460 23.76 13.44 -10.05
N ILE A 461 23.93 13.13 -11.34
CA ILE A 461 23.27 12.05 -12.05
C ILE A 461 24.33 11.01 -12.45
N LEU A 462 24.24 9.81 -11.88
CA LEU A 462 25.15 8.70 -12.15
C LEU A 462 24.60 7.83 -13.29
N ILE A 463 25.40 7.57 -14.32
CA ILE A 463 25.03 6.66 -15.40
C ILE A 463 25.39 5.22 -15.01
N LYS A 464 24.38 4.38 -14.78
CA LYS A 464 24.55 2.93 -14.70
C LYS A 464 24.49 2.35 -16.11
N GLY A 465 25.59 1.75 -16.54
CA GLY A 465 25.77 1.19 -17.88
C GLY A 465 26.99 0.26 -17.92
N LYS A 466 27.24 -0.35 -19.07
CA LYS A 466 28.44 -1.19 -19.28
C LYS A 466 29.66 -0.29 -19.57
N ARG A 467 30.86 -0.66 -19.10
CA ARG A 467 32.12 0.04 -19.38
C ARG A 467 33.06 -0.82 -20.25
N LEU A 468 33.79 -0.19 -21.16
CA LEU A 468 34.85 -0.82 -21.95
C LEU A 468 36.04 -1.23 -21.06
N PRO A 469 36.62 -2.44 -21.25
CA PRO A 469 37.77 -2.90 -20.49
C PRO A 469 38.99 -1.97 -20.55
N ALA A 470 39.68 -1.83 -19.41
CA ALA A 470 40.82 -0.93 -19.25
C ALA A 470 42.08 -1.29 -20.07
N TYR A 471 42.13 -2.48 -20.70
CA TYR A 471 43.21 -2.88 -21.59
C TYR A 471 43.06 -2.36 -23.03
N LEU A 472 41.90 -1.78 -23.39
CA LEU A 472 41.68 -1.17 -24.72
C LEU A 472 42.39 0.18 -24.81
N SER A 473 43.19 0.38 -25.86
CA SER A 473 43.96 1.62 -26.09
C SER A 473 43.11 2.87 -25.93
N ALA A 474 43.70 3.97 -25.46
CA ALA A 474 43.02 5.26 -25.30
C ALA A 474 42.20 5.62 -26.57
N ASP A 475 42.80 5.41 -27.73
CA ASP A 475 42.34 5.74 -29.09
C ASP A 475 41.22 4.83 -29.63
N ALA A 476 40.83 3.77 -28.91
CA ALA A 476 39.77 2.86 -29.35
C ALA A 476 38.37 3.50 -29.16
N GLU A 477 37.73 3.90 -30.26
CA GLU A 477 36.38 4.49 -30.26
C GLU A 477 35.24 3.51 -29.92
N GLU A 478 35.45 2.21 -30.12
CA GLU A 478 34.49 1.15 -29.81
C GLU A 478 35.19 -0.12 -29.33
N GLY A 479 34.44 -1.01 -28.68
CA GLY A 479 34.89 -2.35 -28.32
C GLY A 479 33.72 -3.27 -27.95
N GLU A 480 34.00 -4.56 -27.80
CA GLU A 480 33.00 -5.53 -27.36
C GLU A 480 32.89 -5.58 -25.83
N VAL A 481 31.65 -5.64 -25.34
CA VAL A 481 31.31 -5.93 -23.93
C VAL A 481 30.30 -7.07 -23.86
N SER A 482 30.19 -7.72 -22.71
CA SER A 482 29.24 -8.82 -22.52
C SER A 482 27.79 -8.34 -22.60
N ASP A 483 26.91 -9.22 -23.07
CA ASP A 483 25.48 -9.00 -23.19
C ASP A 483 24.64 -9.97 -22.32
N ASP A 484 25.26 -10.51 -21.26
CA ASP A 484 24.62 -11.33 -20.22
C ASP A 484 23.84 -10.48 -19.16
N ASP A 485 23.89 -9.14 -19.26
CA ASP A 485 23.33 -8.16 -18.30
C ASP A 485 22.01 -7.51 -18.73
N SER A 486 21.56 -7.69 -19.98
CA SER A 486 20.27 -7.15 -20.44
C SER A 486 19.11 -7.97 -19.87
N ALA A 487 17.94 -7.36 -19.67
CA ALA A 487 16.73 -8.05 -19.22
C ALA A 487 16.18 -9.09 -20.22
N ASP A 488 16.87 -9.23 -21.36
CA ASP A 488 16.67 -10.12 -22.52
C ASP A 488 16.75 -11.64 -22.21
N GLU A 489 16.59 -12.04 -20.95
CA GLU A 489 16.38 -13.43 -20.48
C GLU A 489 15.02 -14.02 -20.90
N ILE A 490 14.17 -13.24 -21.58
CA ILE A 490 13.02 -13.76 -22.33
C ILE A 490 13.51 -14.85 -23.31
N GLU A 491 13.13 -16.09 -23.04
CA GLU A 491 13.50 -17.26 -23.85
C GLU A 491 13.15 -17.05 -25.33
N GLU A 492 13.80 -17.77 -26.25
CA GLU A 492 13.62 -17.55 -27.71
C GLU A 492 12.15 -17.70 -28.19
N ASP A 493 11.29 -18.34 -27.38
CA ASP A 493 9.85 -18.43 -27.61
C ASP A 493 9.09 -17.09 -27.40
N PHE A 494 9.64 -16.13 -26.66
CA PHE A 494 9.02 -14.81 -26.43
C PHE A 494 9.34 -13.79 -27.53
N LYS A 495 10.49 -13.92 -28.20
CA LYS A 495 10.91 -12.96 -29.23
C LYS A 495 10.05 -13.09 -30.49
N LEU A 496 9.28 -12.05 -30.80
CA LEU A 496 8.49 -11.96 -32.02
C LEU A 496 9.40 -11.98 -33.26
N LYS A 497 9.42 -13.13 -33.95
CA LYS A 497 10.19 -13.33 -35.17
C LYS A 497 9.58 -12.48 -36.29
N SER A 498 10.31 -11.47 -36.75
CA SER A 498 9.92 -10.63 -37.88
C SER A 498 9.80 -11.49 -39.14
N SER A 499 8.57 -11.69 -39.63
CA SER A 499 8.30 -12.33 -40.90
C SER A 499 8.03 -11.26 -41.95
N ASN A 500 8.80 -11.27 -43.03
CA ASN A 500 8.53 -10.39 -44.18
C ASN A 500 7.19 -10.76 -44.83
N GLY A 501 6.39 -9.73 -45.15
CA GLY A 501 5.20 -9.84 -46.00
C GLY A 501 3.85 -9.96 -45.26
N ASN A 502 2.97 -8.99 -45.51
CA ASN A 502 1.50 -9.01 -45.40
C ASN A 502 0.86 -10.00 -44.39
N GLY A 503 1.04 -9.77 -43.09
CA GLY A 503 0.46 -10.62 -42.03
C GLY A 503 -0.11 -9.89 -40.80
N HIS A 504 -0.24 -8.55 -40.81
CA HIS A 504 -0.41 -7.74 -39.60
C HIS A 504 -1.50 -8.23 -38.63
N HIS A 505 -2.73 -8.45 -39.11
CA HIS A 505 -3.83 -8.96 -38.26
C HIS A 505 -3.65 -10.42 -37.80
N GLN A 506 -2.96 -11.27 -38.57
CA GLN A 506 -2.67 -12.64 -38.13
C GLN A 506 -1.64 -12.64 -37.00
N VAL A 507 -0.56 -11.87 -37.15
CA VAL A 507 0.46 -11.64 -36.10
C VAL A 507 -0.19 -11.05 -34.85
N GLU A 508 -1.01 -10.02 -35.00
CA GLU A 508 -1.76 -9.40 -33.89
C GLU A 508 -2.68 -10.41 -33.17
N SER A 509 -3.41 -11.25 -33.91
CA SER A 509 -4.25 -12.30 -33.31
C SER A 509 -3.44 -13.39 -32.59
N HIS A 510 -2.23 -13.69 -33.07
CA HIS A 510 -1.32 -14.64 -32.44
C HIS A 510 -0.73 -14.05 -31.14
N ILE A 511 -0.34 -12.77 -31.17
CA ILE A 511 0.10 -12.02 -29.98
C ILE A 511 -1.02 -12.02 -28.93
N ARG A 512 -2.25 -11.63 -29.29
CA ARG A 512 -3.39 -11.61 -28.35
C ARG A 512 -3.68 -12.99 -27.74
N LYS A 513 -3.64 -14.07 -28.54
CA LYS A 513 -3.83 -15.44 -28.03
C LYS A 513 -2.68 -15.94 -27.13
N LYS A 514 -1.43 -15.55 -27.42
CA LYS A 514 -0.27 -15.92 -26.59
C LYS A 514 -0.25 -15.12 -25.29
N LEU A 515 -0.60 -13.83 -25.37
CA LEU A 515 -0.87 -12.96 -24.22
C LEU A 515 -1.96 -13.55 -23.30
N ASP A 516 -3.11 -13.96 -23.84
CA ASP A 516 -4.19 -14.63 -23.09
C ASP A 516 -3.77 -15.96 -22.43
N SER A 517 -2.69 -16.58 -22.90
CA SER A 517 -2.10 -17.78 -22.28
C SER A 517 -1.17 -17.39 -21.15
N LEU A 518 -0.27 -16.43 -21.40
CA LEU A 518 0.72 -15.96 -20.42
C LEU A 518 0.07 -15.20 -19.25
N LEU A 519 -1.01 -14.43 -19.49
CA LEU A 519 -1.84 -13.79 -18.45
C LEU A 519 -2.66 -14.78 -17.61
N LYS A 520 -2.71 -16.07 -17.99
CA LYS A 520 -3.21 -17.15 -17.12
C LYS A 520 -2.08 -17.82 -16.35
N GLU A 521 -0.85 -17.75 -16.85
CA GLU A 521 0.35 -18.30 -16.23
C GLU A 521 0.90 -17.38 -15.13
N SER A 522 0.92 -16.05 -15.32
CA SER A 522 1.29 -15.08 -14.26
C SER A 522 0.40 -15.24 -13.01
N ARG A 523 -0.92 -15.35 -13.23
CA ARG A 523 -1.95 -15.59 -12.21
C ARG A 523 -1.83 -16.92 -11.46
N ILE A 524 -0.97 -17.84 -11.90
CA ILE A 524 -0.65 -19.08 -11.17
C ILE A 524 0.54 -18.83 -10.23
N GLY A 525 1.55 -18.06 -10.65
CA GLY A 525 2.71 -17.70 -9.82
C GLY A 525 2.34 -16.86 -8.61
N ASP A 526 1.52 -15.81 -8.77
CA ASP A 526 1.15 -14.89 -7.68
C ASP A 526 0.33 -15.57 -6.55
N LYS A 527 -0.19 -16.79 -6.77
CA LYS A 527 -0.85 -17.57 -5.72
C LYS A 527 0.11 -18.21 -4.73
N GLU A 528 1.39 -18.40 -5.07
CA GLU A 528 2.36 -18.93 -4.10
C GLU A 528 2.78 -17.86 -3.09
N ASP A 529 2.88 -16.59 -3.48
CA ASP A 529 3.37 -15.51 -2.60
C ASP A 529 2.36 -15.04 -1.54
N SER A 530 1.04 -15.13 -1.78
CA SER A 530 0.02 -14.69 -0.80
C SER A 530 0.00 -15.53 0.49
N ASP A 531 0.21 -16.86 0.40
CA ASP A 531 0.08 -17.79 1.53
C ASP A 531 1.38 -18.49 1.97
N SER A 532 2.49 -18.29 1.23
CA SER A 532 3.82 -18.84 1.55
C SER A 532 4.24 -18.58 3.01
N PHE A 533 3.91 -17.40 3.55
CA PHE A 533 4.22 -17.06 4.94
C PHE A 533 3.38 -17.86 5.94
N SER A 534 2.04 -17.85 5.77
CA SER A 534 1.08 -18.60 6.57
C SER A 534 1.44 -20.09 6.66
N ILE A 535 1.78 -20.69 5.51
CA ILE A 535 2.12 -22.11 5.41
C ILE A 535 3.40 -22.44 6.18
N ARG A 536 4.46 -21.62 6.08
CA ARG A 536 5.71 -21.86 6.83
C ARG A 536 5.53 -21.69 8.34
N ALA A 537 4.75 -20.70 8.78
CA ALA A 537 4.42 -20.53 10.20
C ALA A 537 3.60 -21.71 10.74
N LEU A 538 2.56 -22.14 10.01
CA LEU A 538 1.71 -23.27 10.39
C LEU A 538 2.47 -24.61 10.40
N LEU A 539 3.41 -24.81 9.47
CA LEU A 539 4.31 -25.97 9.45
C LEU A 539 5.28 -25.96 10.65
N ARG A 540 5.81 -24.81 11.07
CA ARG A 540 6.61 -24.69 12.31
C ARG A 540 5.78 -25.03 13.55
N ALA A 541 4.57 -24.48 13.67
CA ALA A 541 3.66 -24.75 14.80
C ALA A 541 3.27 -26.24 14.89
N THR A 542 2.89 -26.85 13.76
CA THR A 542 2.51 -28.27 13.72
C THR A 542 3.69 -29.21 13.98
N HIS A 543 4.91 -28.90 13.52
CA HIS A 543 6.11 -29.68 13.86
C HIS A 543 6.42 -29.67 15.37
N GLN A 544 6.25 -28.53 16.05
CA GLN A 544 6.44 -28.45 17.50
C GLN A 544 5.35 -29.22 18.28
N GLY A 545 4.10 -29.20 17.80
CA GLY A 545 3.01 -30.01 18.34
C GLY A 545 3.23 -31.53 18.16
N LEU A 546 3.73 -31.95 17.00
CA LEU A 546 4.02 -33.34 16.68
C LEU A 546 5.19 -33.90 17.52
N GLN A 547 6.28 -33.14 17.70
CA GLN A 547 7.42 -33.60 18.51
C GLN A 547 7.08 -33.86 19.98
N LYS A 548 6.12 -33.11 20.58
CA LYS A 548 5.66 -33.39 21.95
C LYS A 548 4.89 -34.70 22.06
N ASN A 549 4.06 -35.04 21.07
CA ASN A 549 3.25 -36.26 21.08
C ASN A 549 4.09 -37.52 20.75
N LEU A 550 5.10 -37.40 19.88
CA LEU A 550 5.98 -38.51 19.47
C LEU A 550 6.92 -39.05 20.57
N ARG A 551 6.81 -38.58 21.82
CA ARG A 551 7.49 -39.16 23.00
C ARG A 551 6.56 -39.97 23.93
N GLN A 552 5.28 -40.13 23.61
CA GLN A 552 4.31 -40.87 24.44
C GLN A 552 3.44 -41.87 23.65
N SER A 553 4.04 -42.79 22.89
CA SER A 553 3.43 -44.12 22.64
C SER A 553 4.38 -45.06 21.89
N SER A 554 4.95 -46.03 22.60
CA SER A 554 5.52 -47.25 22.02
C SER A 554 4.62 -48.46 22.30
N ASN A 555 4.61 -49.43 21.38
CA ASN A 555 3.95 -50.75 21.47
C ASN A 555 2.42 -50.81 21.21
N ARG A 556 2.04 -51.11 19.95
CA ARG A 556 1.30 -52.34 19.56
C ARG A 556 1.23 -52.50 18.04
N VAL A 557 0.83 -53.69 17.55
CA VAL A 557 1.13 -54.19 16.20
C VAL A 557 -0.12 -54.68 15.44
N LEU A 558 -0.23 -54.26 14.17
CA LEU A 558 -1.05 -54.74 13.04
C LEU A 558 -2.49 -55.26 13.25
N LYS A 559 -3.43 -54.65 12.49
CA LYS A 559 -4.07 -55.33 11.33
C LYS A 559 -4.53 -54.30 10.29
N LYS A 560 -5.02 -54.74 9.12
CA LYS A 560 -4.95 -54.01 7.83
C LYS A 560 -6.27 -54.03 7.06
N SER A 561 -6.77 -52.87 6.62
CA SER A 561 -7.63 -52.74 5.42
C SER A 561 -7.54 -51.33 4.83
N HIS A 562 -8.05 -51.14 3.61
CA HIS A 562 -7.69 -50.05 2.70
C HIS A 562 -8.50 -48.75 2.85
N SER A 563 -7.82 -47.62 2.71
CA SER A 563 -8.24 -46.58 1.76
C SER A 563 -7.01 -46.12 0.93
N ARG A 564 -7.24 -45.43 -0.18
CA ARG A 564 -6.26 -45.30 -1.27
C ARG A 564 -5.30 -44.11 -1.09
N SER A 565 -4.00 -44.41 -1.08
CA SER A 565 -2.93 -43.51 -1.51
C SER A 565 -1.84 -44.34 -2.19
N LEU A 566 -1.43 -43.95 -3.39
CA LEU A 566 -0.23 -44.49 -4.04
C LEU A 566 0.51 -43.38 -4.79
N ILE A 567 1.65 -43.00 -4.23
CA ILE A 567 2.74 -42.38 -4.98
C ILE A 567 3.20 -43.39 -6.04
N THR A 568 3.36 -42.95 -7.29
CA THR A 568 4.11 -43.73 -8.30
C THR A 568 5.24 -42.90 -8.87
N THR A 569 6.46 -43.42 -8.74
CA THR A 569 7.67 -42.88 -9.34
C THR A 569 7.58 -42.88 -10.86
N LEU A 570 7.72 -41.72 -11.52
CA LEU A 570 7.86 -41.66 -12.97
C LEU A 570 9.35 -41.70 -13.36
N LYS A 571 9.77 -42.79 -14.00
CA LYS A 571 11.12 -42.91 -14.58
C LYS A 571 11.22 -42.06 -15.84
N GLN A 572 12.38 -41.45 -16.07
CA GLN A 572 12.73 -40.95 -17.40
C GLN A 572 12.59 -42.07 -18.43
N LYS A 573 11.82 -41.84 -19.49
CA LYS A 573 11.85 -42.70 -20.68
C LYS A 573 11.66 -41.85 -21.93
N ARG A 574 12.68 -41.83 -22.79
CA ARG A 574 12.61 -41.23 -24.13
C ARG A 574 11.44 -41.83 -24.90
N HIS A 575 10.69 -40.99 -25.61
CA HIS A 575 9.92 -41.43 -26.79
C HIS A 575 10.34 -40.61 -28.01
N SER A 576 10.27 -41.24 -29.18
CA SER A 576 10.85 -40.71 -30.42
C SER A 576 9.99 -39.62 -31.04
N LYS A 577 10.63 -38.71 -31.79
CA LYS A 577 9.94 -37.94 -32.83
C LYS A 577 9.34 -38.93 -33.84
N SER A 578 8.06 -38.76 -34.18
CA SER A 578 7.45 -39.31 -35.40
C SER A 578 7.43 -38.21 -36.48
N ARG A 579 7.70 -38.59 -37.72
CA ARG A 579 7.50 -37.70 -38.88
C ARG A 579 6.00 -37.49 -39.11
N LEU A 580 5.61 -36.25 -39.36
CA LEU A 580 4.56 -35.94 -40.31
C LEU A 580 5.18 -35.09 -41.43
N THR A 581 4.83 -35.42 -42.66
CA THR A 581 5.44 -34.87 -43.88
C THR A 581 4.44 -33.96 -44.59
N CYS A 582 4.84 -32.72 -44.85
CA CYS A 582 4.28 -31.91 -45.93
C CYS A 582 5.28 -31.88 -47.07
N GLN A 583 4.82 -32.07 -48.30
CA GLN A 583 5.66 -32.11 -49.50
C GLN A 583 5.85 -30.70 -50.06
N SER A 584 7.07 -30.37 -50.47
CA SER A 584 7.38 -29.26 -51.36
C SER A 584 8.49 -29.71 -52.30
N VAL A 585 8.38 -29.37 -53.59
CA VAL A 585 9.10 -30.02 -54.69
C VAL A 585 10.61 -29.71 -54.68
N GLU A 586 11.39 -30.68 -55.14
CA GLU A 586 12.84 -30.63 -55.26
C GLU A 586 13.32 -29.64 -56.32
N LYS A 587 14.45 -29.00 -56.04
CA LYS A 587 15.46 -28.64 -57.04
C LYS A 587 16.84 -28.88 -56.44
N GLU A 588 17.64 -29.69 -57.14
CA GLU A 588 19.05 -29.93 -56.83
C GLU A 588 19.92 -28.91 -57.55
N GLU A 589 21.08 -28.56 -56.97
CA GLU A 589 22.31 -28.24 -57.73
C GLU A 589 23.54 -28.26 -56.79
N ASP A 590 24.42 -29.23 -57.05
CA ASP A 590 25.87 -29.35 -56.80
C ASP A 590 26.56 -28.83 -55.52
N VAL A 591 26.76 -29.80 -54.61
CA VAL A 591 28.07 -30.26 -54.08
C VAL A 591 29.34 -29.47 -54.48
N GLN A 592 30.10 -29.04 -53.47
CA GLN A 592 31.57 -29.18 -53.47
C GLN A 592 32.12 -29.35 -52.05
N GLU A 593 32.72 -30.50 -51.75
CA GLU A 593 33.50 -30.69 -50.52
C GLU A 593 34.91 -30.06 -50.64
N ARG A 594 35.45 -29.59 -49.50
CA ARG A 594 36.88 -29.79 -49.19
C ARG A 594 37.06 -30.17 -47.73
N THR A 595 37.67 -31.32 -47.51
CA THR A 595 38.03 -31.85 -46.19
C THR A 595 39.47 -31.52 -45.83
N GLY A 596 39.75 -31.42 -44.53
CA GLY A 596 41.10 -31.21 -43.99
C GLY A 596 41.15 -31.55 -42.51
N ARG A 597 41.72 -32.71 -42.17
CA ARG A 597 42.31 -33.00 -40.85
C ARG A 597 43.76 -32.48 -40.92
N GLU A 598 44.46 -32.05 -39.89
CA GLU A 598 44.79 -32.62 -38.56
C GLU A 598 45.44 -31.47 -37.72
N ALA A 599 45.85 -31.60 -36.46
CA ALA A 599 45.34 -32.31 -35.28
C ALA A 599 45.99 -31.64 -34.04
N GLY A 600 45.25 -31.47 -32.94
CA GLY A 600 45.75 -30.83 -31.72
C GLY A 600 44.63 -30.60 -30.72
N GLY A 601 44.71 -31.21 -29.53
CA GLY A 601 43.58 -31.33 -28.62
C GLY A 601 43.46 -30.23 -27.57
N GLN A 602 42.24 -29.76 -27.32
CA GLN A 602 41.85 -29.08 -26.08
C GLN A 602 40.40 -29.41 -25.69
N PHE A 603 40.08 -29.29 -24.39
CA PHE A 603 38.83 -29.76 -23.79
C PHE A 603 37.63 -28.86 -24.12
N ASN A 604 36.91 -29.15 -25.20
CA ASN A 604 35.59 -28.56 -25.45
C ASN A 604 34.48 -29.26 -24.64
N ARG A 605 34.24 -28.80 -23.41
CA ARG A 605 32.89 -28.85 -22.83
C ARG A 605 32.17 -27.56 -23.22
N GLY A 606 31.17 -27.67 -24.08
CA GLY A 606 30.51 -26.52 -24.69
C GLY A 606 29.72 -25.69 -23.68
N GLY A 607 30.28 -24.56 -23.24
CA GLY A 607 29.48 -23.42 -22.80
C GLY A 607 28.78 -22.79 -24.00
N ARG A 608 27.57 -22.24 -23.80
CA ARG A 608 27.04 -21.22 -24.73
C ARG A 608 28.07 -20.08 -24.76
N LYS A 609 28.48 -19.61 -25.95
CA LYS A 609 29.22 -18.34 -26.03
C LYS A 609 28.33 -17.27 -25.40
N ARG A 610 28.83 -16.54 -24.38
CA ARG A 610 28.17 -15.33 -23.89
C ARG A 610 27.96 -14.41 -25.09
N LYS A 611 26.75 -13.85 -25.23
CA LYS A 611 26.51 -12.81 -26.24
C LYS A 611 27.45 -11.63 -25.95
N THR A 612 27.91 -10.95 -27.00
CA THR A 612 28.63 -9.68 -26.90
C THR A 612 27.92 -8.62 -27.72
N MET A 613 27.99 -7.38 -27.24
CA MET A 613 27.50 -6.20 -27.96
C MET A 613 28.67 -5.23 -28.18
N LYS A 614 28.58 -4.40 -29.23
CA LYS A 614 29.49 -3.27 -29.40
C LYS A 614 29.06 -2.10 -28.52
N LEU A 615 30.03 -1.50 -27.82
CA LEU A 615 29.87 -0.33 -26.98
C LEU A 615 30.78 0.80 -27.45
N SER A 616 30.27 2.03 -27.53
CA SER A 616 31.06 3.22 -27.87
C SER A 616 31.86 3.73 -26.67
N ARG A 617 33.06 4.25 -26.94
CA ARG A 617 33.93 4.92 -25.95
C ARG A 617 33.21 6.11 -25.31
N ASP A 618 32.43 6.84 -26.09
CA ASP A 618 31.66 8.00 -25.62
C ASP A 618 30.66 7.67 -24.52
N LEU A 619 29.89 6.59 -24.68
CA LEU A 619 28.92 6.15 -23.68
C LEU A 619 29.61 5.44 -22.51
N SER A 620 30.63 4.62 -22.79
CA SER A 620 31.47 3.98 -21.77
C SER A 620 32.14 4.97 -20.81
N ASN A 621 32.52 6.15 -21.28
CA ASN A 621 33.24 7.12 -20.45
C ASN A 621 32.33 7.87 -19.46
N LEU A 622 31.00 7.76 -19.60
CA LEU A 622 30.04 8.31 -18.63
C LEU A 622 29.79 7.37 -17.43
N VAL A 623 30.26 6.12 -17.51
CA VAL A 623 30.04 5.08 -16.49
C VAL A 623 31.19 5.12 -15.47
N VAL A 624 30.92 5.80 -14.34
CA VAL A 624 31.94 6.07 -13.30
C VAL A 624 31.81 5.14 -12.10
N PHE A 625 30.83 5.37 -11.23
CA PHE A 625 30.62 4.64 -9.97
C PHE A 625 29.59 3.49 -10.07
N THR A 626 29.06 3.23 -11.27
CA THR A 626 27.93 2.30 -11.47
C THR A 626 28.11 1.43 -12.73
N ASN A 627 29.22 0.69 -12.82
CA ASN A 627 29.53 -0.20 -13.94
C ASN A 627 28.73 -1.52 -13.87
N SER A 628 27.88 -1.79 -14.85
CA SER A 628 27.17 -3.08 -14.99
C SER A 628 28.15 -4.20 -15.38
N VAL A 629 28.15 -5.32 -14.64
CA VAL A 629 29.08 -6.43 -14.86
C VAL A 629 28.39 -7.81 -14.88
N ALA A 630 28.52 -8.50 -16.01
CA ALA A 630 27.90 -9.80 -16.30
C ALA A 630 28.37 -11.01 -15.45
N SER A 631 29.45 -10.89 -14.67
CA SER A 631 30.07 -12.03 -13.97
C SER A 631 29.37 -12.39 -12.64
N GLN A 632 28.09 -12.78 -12.74
CA GLN A 632 27.24 -13.12 -11.59
C GLN A 632 27.69 -14.37 -10.81
N GLU A 633 28.66 -15.14 -11.32
CA GLU A 633 29.16 -16.37 -10.70
C GLU A 633 30.09 -16.12 -9.50
N CYS A 634 30.78 -14.97 -9.47
CA CYS A 634 31.80 -14.65 -8.47
C CYS A 634 31.56 -13.31 -7.73
N LEU A 635 30.81 -13.39 -6.64
CA LEU A 635 30.48 -12.26 -5.75
C LEU A 635 31.68 -11.64 -4.98
N ASN A 636 32.92 -12.08 -5.27
CA ASN A 636 34.13 -11.72 -4.53
C ASN A 636 35.19 -10.98 -5.38
N GLU A 637 35.02 -10.87 -6.69
CA GLU A 637 36.05 -10.39 -7.63
C GLU A 637 35.70 -9.04 -8.30
N GLY A 638 34.79 -8.26 -7.71
CA GLY A 638 34.39 -6.93 -8.19
C GLY A 638 35.11 -5.77 -7.50
N THR A 639 35.13 -4.62 -8.16
CA THR A 639 35.50 -3.33 -7.57
C THR A 639 34.28 -2.66 -6.92
N PRO A 640 34.44 -1.68 -6.00
CA PRO A 640 33.31 -1.01 -5.34
C PRO A 640 32.32 -0.34 -6.31
N GLY A 641 32.79 0.09 -7.49
CA GLY A 641 31.97 0.70 -8.54
C GLY A 641 31.23 -0.28 -9.44
N ASP A 642 31.44 -1.58 -9.29
CA ASP A 642 30.76 -2.61 -10.10
C ASP A 642 29.40 -2.99 -9.48
N VAL A 643 28.38 -3.04 -10.34
CA VAL A 643 26.97 -3.25 -10.01
C VAL A 643 26.48 -4.52 -10.69
N LEU A 644 26.06 -5.50 -9.91
CA LEU A 644 25.46 -6.73 -10.44
C LEU A 644 23.94 -6.56 -10.53
N SER A 645 23.37 -6.84 -11.70
CA SER A 645 21.91 -6.81 -11.94
C SER A 645 21.37 -8.23 -12.01
N PHE A 646 20.27 -8.51 -11.30
CA PHE A 646 19.68 -9.84 -11.19
C PHE A 646 18.16 -9.80 -11.40
N SER A 647 17.66 -10.69 -12.26
CA SER A 647 16.24 -11.03 -12.32
C SER A 647 15.78 -11.66 -10.99
N GLU A 648 14.52 -11.46 -10.59
CA GLU A 648 14.01 -11.91 -9.28
C GLU A 648 14.28 -13.41 -9.00
N THR A 649 14.21 -14.27 -10.01
CA THR A 649 14.48 -15.71 -9.88
C THR A 649 15.95 -16.03 -9.60
N ARG A 650 16.89 -15.35 -10.28
CA ARG A 650 18.34 -15.46 -10.01
C ARG A 650 18.67 -14.92 -8.62
N ALA A 651 18.11 -13.76 -8.26
CA ALA A 651 18.29 -13.14 -6.95
C ALA A 651 17.75 -14.04 -5.83
N GLN A 652 16.56 -14.63 -6.01
CA GLN A 652 15.96 -15.55 -5.04
C GLN A 652 16.81 -16.81 -4.83
N SER A 653 17.42 -17.33 -5.90
CA SER A 653 18.38 -18.43 -5.80
C SER A 653 19.62 -18.06 -4.96
N LEU A 654 20.19 -16.86 -5.16
CA LEU A 654 21.31 -16.37 -4.36
C LEU A 654 20.95 -16.18 -2.88
N VAL A 655 19.78 -15.59 -2.58
CA VAL A 655 19.30 -15.40 -1.20
C VAL A 655 19.13 -16.75 -0.48
N ASN A 656 18.60 -17.77 -1.17
CA ASN A 656 18.34 -19.09 -0.58
C ASN A 656 19.60 -19.98 -0.44
N HIS A 657 20.60 -19.84 -1.33
CA HIS A 657 21.74 -20.77 -1.39
C HIS A 657 23.11 -20.15 -1.07
N ARG A 658 23.24 -18.81 -1.09
CA ARG A 658 24.52 -18.08 -0.89
C ARG A 658 24.34 -16.82 -0.02
N THR A 659 23.40 -16.85 0.94
CA THR A 659 22.94 -15.70 1.73
C THR A 659 24.07 -14.85 2.31
N GLU A 660 25.04 -15.49 2.99
CA GLU A 660 26.16 -14.79 3.65
C GLU A 660 27.10 -14.11 2.64
N GLN A 661 27.33 -14.73 1.48
CA GLN A 661 28.15 -14.16 0.41
C GLN A 661 27.44 -12.96 -0.22
N PHE A 662 26.13 -13.04 -0.43
CA PHE A 662 25.36 -11.96 -1.03
C PHE A 662 25.23 -10.76 -0.07
N LEU A 663 25.06 -11.00 1.23
CA LEU A 663 25.15 -9.96 2.26
C LEU A 663 26.53 -9.30 2.27
N ALA A 664 27.62 -10.07 2.22
CA ALA A 664 29.00 -9.55 2.24
C ALA A 664 29.36 -8.76 0.96
N PHE A 665 28.75 -9.09 -0.19
CA PHE A 665 28.79 -8.30 -1.42
C PHE A 665 28.06 -6.95 -1.25
N ASN A 666 26.83 -6.98 -0.72
CA ASN A 666 25.99 -5.80 -0.47
C ASN A 666 26.54 -4.84 0.61
N GLN A 667 27.61 -5.20 1.31
CA GLN A 667 28.37 -4.30 2.21
C GLN A 667 29.43 -3.46 1.47
N ARG A 668 29.70 -3.72 0.19
CA ARG A 668 30.84 -3.16 -0.56
C ARG A 668 30.45 -2.61 -1.93
N GLN A 669 29.52 -3.30 -2.59
CA GLN A 669 29.05 -3.07 -3.94
C GLN A 669 27.52 -2.90 -3.97
N LEU A 670 26.98 -2.55 -5.14
CA LEU A 670 25.53 -2.42 -5.34
C LEU A 670 24.97 -3.64 -6.07
N SER A 671 23.86 -4.18 -5.57
CA SER A 671 23.01 -5.11 -6.33
C SER A 671 21.77 -4.38 -6.84
N ARG A 672 21.40 -4.61 -8.11
CA ARG A 672 20.06 -4.31 -8.64
C ARG A 672 19.24 -5.59 -8.75
N ILE A 673 18.02 -5.57 -8.22
CA ILE A 673 17.02 -6.63 -8.42
C ILE A 673 15.92 -6.08 -9.31
N TYR A 674 15.47 -6.82 -10.32
CA TYR A 674 14.37 -6.41 -11.19
C TYR A 674 13.32 -7.53 -11.38
N PRO A 675 12.05 -7.18 -11.71
CA PRO A 675 10.97 -8.14 -11.88
C PRO A 675 11.24 -9.16 -12.99
N SER A 676 10.65 -10.34 -12.89
CA SER A 676 10.72 -11.32 -13.97
C SER A 676 9.90 -10.88 -15.19
N ALA A 677 10.38 -11.17 -16.40
CA ALA A 677 9.62 -10.91 -17.64
C ALA A 677 8.29 -11.69 -17.75
N TYR A 678 8.07 -12.72 -16.93
CA TYR A 678 6.76 -13.38 -16.78
C TYR A 678 5.69 -12.46 -16.12
N ARG A 679 6.10 -11.37 -15.45
CA ARG A 679 5.21 -10.36 -14.83
C ARG A 679 4.67 -9.36 -15.86
N ILE A 680 4.01 -9.89 -16.86
CA ILE A 680 3.46 -9.16 -18.02
C ILE A 680 2.44 -8.10 -17.59
N ASP A 681 1.68 -8.38 -16.54
CA ASP A 681 0.73 -7.46 -15.89
C ASP A 681 1.41 -6.34 -15.07
N SER A 682 2.74 -6.25 -15.10
CA SER A 682 3.53 -5.34 -14.28
C SER A 682 3.37 -5.56 -12.77
N SER A 683 2.97 -6.76 -12.35
CA SER A 683 3.00 -7.17 -10.94
C SER A 683 4.39 -6.96 -10.30
N ASN A 684 4.42 -6.90 -8.97
CA ASN A 684 5.63 -6.63 -8.19
C ASN A 684 5.90 -7.80 -7.22
N PHE A 685 7.14 -8.27 -7.19
CA PHE A 685 7.63 -9.21 -6.18
C PHE A 685 7.72 -8.55 -4.79
N ASN A 686 7.86 -9.34 -3.72
CA ASN A 686 8.06 -8.83 -2.36
C ASN A 686 9.47 -8.21 -2.16
N PRO A 687 9.62 -6.89 -2.00
CA PRO A 687 10.94 -6.25 -1.91
C PRO A 687 11.66 -6.54 -0.59
N GLN A 688 10.93 -6.80 0.50
CA GLN A 688 11.51 -7.05 1.83
C GLN A 688 12.46 -8.25 1.80
N PHE A 689 12.16 -9.28 0.99
CA PHE A 689 12.98 -10.47 0.87
C PHE A 689 14.42 -10.16 0.41
N TYR A 690 14.60 -9.12 -0.41
CA TYR A 690 15.91 -8.65 -0.88
C TYR A 690 16.52 -7.59 0.03
N TRP A 691 15.70 -6.71 0.64
CA TRP A 691 16.18 -5.81 1.68
C TRP A 691 16.77 -6.57 2.88
N ASN A 692 16.25 -7.76 3.21
CA ASN A 692 16.75 -8.65 4.27
C ASN A 692 18.20 -9.15 4.06
N VAL A 693 18.74 -9.10 2.83
CA VAL A 693 20.16 -9.36 2.53
C VAL A 693 20.93 -8.09 2.13
N GLY A 694 20.35 -6.91 2.35
CA GLY A 694 20.99 -5.62 2.14
C GLY A 694 21.04 -5.10 0.71
N CYS A 695 20.28 -5.70 -0.22
CA CYS A 695 20.19 -5.25 -1.61
C CYS A 695 19.70 -3.80 -1.69
N GLN A 696 20.42 -2.94 -2.42
CA GLN A 696 20.15 -1.50 -2.45
C GLN A 696 19.12 -1.10 -3.51
N LEU A 697 19.34 -1.52 -4.76
CA LEU A 697 18.57 -1.09 -5.93
C LEU A 697 17.46 -2.12 -6.25
N VAL A 698 16.51 -2.28 -5.32
CA VAL A 698 15.38 -3.22 -5.48
C VAL A 698 14.30 -2.54 -6.32
N ALA A 699 14.31 -2.79 -7.63
CA ALA A 699 13.51 -2.08 -8.62
C ALA A 699 12.09 -2.65 -8.75
N LEU A 700 11.09 -1.77 -8.73
CA LEU A 700 9.67 -2.12 -8.82
C LEU A 700 8.98 -1.39 -9.99
N ASN A 701 7.91 -1.98 -10.52
CA ASN A 701 6.99 -1.33 -11.44
C ASN A 701 6.17 -0.29 -10.66
N TYR A 702 6.47 1.00 -10.84
CA TYR A 702 5.85 2.08 -10.05
C TYR A 702 4.36 2.31 -10.41
N GLN A 703 3.98 2.06 -11.66
CA GLN A 703 2.62 2.15 -12.17
C GLN A 703 1.62 1.15 -11.55
N THR A 704 2.13 0.17 -10.77
CA THR A 704 1.34 -0.92 -10.21
C THR A 704 1.15 -0.73 -8.70
N GLU A 705 -0.03 -0.22 -8.33
CA GLU A 705 -0.47 -0.12 -6.95
C GLU A 705 -0.62 -1.48 -6.24
N GLY A 706 -0.66 -1.44 -4.91
CA GLY A 706 -0.93 -2.61 -4.06
C GLY A 706 0.15 -2.85 -3.01
N ARG A 707 0.10 -4.02 -2.34
CA ARG A 707 0.89 -4.32 -1.14
C ARG A 707 2.37 -3.98 -1.29
N MET A 708 3.02 -4.41 -2.37
CA MET A 708 4.48 -4.23 -2.54
C MET A 708 4.88 -2.76 -2.73
N MET A 709 4.05 -1.96 -3.41
CA MET A 709 4.29 -0.52 -3.55
C MET A 709 3.99 0.24 -2.24
N GLN A 710 3.01 -0.22 -1.47
CA GLN A 710 2.74 0.29 -0.11
C GLN A 710 3.93 0.00 0.83
N LEU A 711 4.60 -1.16 0.71
CA LEU A 711 5.84 -1.44 1.44
C LEU A 711 6.97 -0.49 1.01
N ASN A 712 7.11 -0.24 -0.29
CA ASN A 712 8.09 0.69 -0.86
C ASN A 712 7.89 2.12 -0.31
N ARG A 713 6.66 2.65 -0.34
CA ARG A 713 6.32 3.94 0.28
C ARG A 713 6.66 3.96 1.78
N ALA A 714 6.17 2.99 2.54
CA ALA A 714 6.41 2.92 3.98
C ALA A 714 7.90 2.83 4.34
N LYS A 715 8.71 2.15 3.51
CA LYS A 715 10.16 2.07 3.68
C LYS A 715 10.85 3.41 3.42
N PHE A 716 10.54 4.10 2.32
CA PHE A 716 11.25 5.31 1.89
C PHE A 716 10.72 6.62 2.51
N MET A 717 9.55 6.62 3.12
CA MET A 717 9.05 7.76 3.91
C MET A 717 9.85 8.04 5.20
N VAL A 718 10.69 7.12 5.66
CA VAL A 718 11.42 7.23 6.96
C VAL A 718 12.41 8.40 7.02
N ASN A 719 12.87 8.91 5.88
CA ASN A 719 13.96 9.89 5.80
C ASN A 719 13.56 11.08 4.91
N GLY A 720 12.41 11.71 5.17
CA GLY A 720 11.89 12.84 4.41
C GLY A 720 11.55 12.52 2.95
N GLY A 721 11.19 11.26 2.66
CA GLY A 721 10.83 10.81 1.32
C GLY A 721 11.97 10.87 0.28
N ILE A 722 13.23 11.09 0.67
CA ILE A 722 14.33 11.37 -0.29
C ILE A 722 14.78 10.16 -1.13
N GLY A 723 14.18 8.98 -0.91
CA GLY A 723 14.54 7.75 -1.63
C GLY A 723 15.85 7.09 -1.18
N PHE A 724 16.46 7.55 -0.10
CA PHE A 724 17.63 6.93 0.54
C PHE A 724 17.32 6.63 2.01
N VAL A 725 17.51 5.39 2.42
CA VAL A 725 17.32 4.94 3.82
C VAL A 725 18.54 4.15 4.24
N LEU A 726 19.21 4.59 5.31
CA LEU A 726 20.41 3.95 5.83
C LEU A 726 20.07 2.53 6.31
N LYS A 727 20.91 1.55 5.96
CA LYS A 727 20.74 0.16 6.40
C LYS A 727 21.16 0.01 7.88
N PRO A 728 20.49 -0.87 8.65
CA PRO A 728 20.88 -1.22 10.02
C PRO A 728 22.37 -1.56 10.14
N PRO A 729 23.09 -1.17 11.21
CA PRO A 729 24.54 -1.34 11.30
C PRO A 729 25.06 -2.78 11.01
N PRO A 730 24.41 -3.88 11.46
CA PRO A 730 24.82 -5.25 11.12
C PRO A 730 24.73 -5.61 9.62
N MET A 731 23.98 -4.83 8.84
CA MET A 731 23.86 -4.99 7.39
C MET A 731 24.89 -4.17 6.60
N CYS A 732 25.54 -3.21 7.26
CA CYS A 732 26.64 -2.40 6.71
C CYS A 732 28.00 -3.03 7.04
N LYS A 733 28.17 -3.60 8.23
CA LYS A 733 29.43 -4.25 8.67
C LYS A 733 29.15 -5.46 9.56
N GLY A 734 29.88 -6.55 9.34
CA GLY A 734 29.79 -7.79 10.13
C GLY A 734 29.06 -8.91 9.39
N SER A 735 28.61 -9.93 10.12
CA SER A 735 27.89 -11.07 9.55
C SER A 735 26.74 -11.49 10.46
N PHE A 736 25.56 -11.68 9.88
CA PHE A 736 24.41 -12.29 10.52
C PHE A 736 23.66 -13.14 9.48
N ASN A 737 22.87 -14.11 9.94
CA ASN A 737 22.02 -14.91 9.05
C ASN A 737 20.56 -14.42 9.20
N PRO A 738 19.95 -13.80 8.18
CA PRO A 738 18.57 -13.31 8.25
C PRO A 738 17.53 -14.43 8.43
N PHE A 739 17.88 -15.69 8.13
CA PHE A 739 17.01 -16.86 8.31
C PHE A 739 17.23 -17.60 9.65
N SER A 740 18.05 -17.05 10.55
CA SER A 740 18.20 -17.56 11.92
C SER A 740 16.98 -17.25 12.78
N ASP A 741 16.60 -18.19 13.66
CA ASP A 741 15.61 -17.96 14.72
C ASP A 741 16.14 -17.06 15.84
N ASP A 742 17.43 -16.73 15.82
CA ASP A 742 18.02 -15.63 16.58
C ASP A 742 19.15 -14.99 15.73
N PRO A 743 18.87 -13.96 14.92
CA PRO A 743 19.82 -13.41 13.95
C PRO A 743 20.88 -12.51 14.60
N LEU A 744 20.56 -11.88 15.74
CA LEU A 744 21.43 -10.96 16.47
C LEU A 744 21.44 -11.25 17.99
N PRO A 745 21.99 -12.39 18.46
CA PRO A 745 21.86 -12.82 19.86
C PRO A 745 22.49 -11.87 20.90
N ALA A 746 23.34 -10.93 20.47
CA ALA A 746 24.01 -9.94 21.31
C ALA A 746 23.28 -8.58 21.37
N TYR A 747 22.20 -8.39 20.61
CA TYR A 747 21.43 -7.14 20.56
C TYR A 747 20.11 -7.28 21.35
N PRO A 748 19.60 -6.19 21.96
CA PRO A 748 18.29 -6.20 22.60
C PRO A 748 17.20 -6.35 21.54
N LYS A 749 16.16 -7.13 21.87
CA LYS A 749 14.97 -7.31 21.02
C LYS A 749 13.94 -6.26 21.40
N LYS A 750 13.21 -5.70 20.44
CA LYS A 750 12.11 -4.77 20.75
C LYS A 750 10.81 -5.56 20.91
N GLN A 751 10.13 -5.42 22.05
CA GLN A 751 8.74 -5.82 22.18
C GLN A 751 7.85 -4.62 21.81
N LEU A 752 7.02 -4.78 20.79
CA LEU A 752 6.00 -3.82 20.36
C LEU A 752 4.65 -4.30 20.88
N ILE A 753 3.99 -3.49 21.70
CA ILE A 753 2.64 -3.75 22.21
C ILE A 753 1.71 -2.66 21.67
N LEU A 754 0.71 -3.08 20.89
CA LEU A 754 -0.31 -2.23 20.27
C LEU A 754 -1.67 -2.56 20.89
N LYS A 755 -2.23 -1.66 21.70
CA LYS A 755 -3.65 -1.74 22.07
C LYS A 755 -4.47 -1.13 20.93
N ILE A 756 -5.23 -1.93 20.21
CA ILE A 756 -6.19 -1.50 19.21
C ILE A 756 -7.48 -1.11 19.95
N ILE A 757 -7.81 0.19 20.00
CA ILE A 757 -8.87 0.71 20.87
C ILE A 757 -10.19 0.77 20.11
N SER A 758 -10.26 1.57 19.05
CA SER A 758 -11.49 1.88 18.33
C SER A 758 -11.23 2.22 16.87
N GLY A 759 -12.26 2.15 16.03
CA GLY A 759 -12.25 2.63 14.64
C GLY A 759 -13.12 3.88 14.49
N GLN A 760 -12.88 4.64 13.44
CA GLN A 760 -13.63 5.85 13.09
C GLN A 760 -13.97 5.85 11.60
N GLN A 761 -15.26 6.03 11.28
CA GLN A 761 -15.81 6.26 9.94
C GLN A 761 -15.25 5.30 8.87
N LEU A 762 -15.25 4.00 9.17
CA LEU A 762 -14.82 2.97 8.24
C LEU A 762 -15.86 2.81 7.11
N PRO A 763 -15.47 2.96 5.83
CA PRO A 763 -16.40 2.85 4.71
C PRO A 763 -16.80 1.39 4.46
N LYS A 764 -17.91 1.18 3.75
CA LYS A 764 -18.26 -0.14 3.18
C LYS A 764 -17.24 -0.52 2.09
N PRO A 765 -16.96 -1.83 1.88
CA PRO A 765 -15.99 -2.25 0.87
C PRO A 765 -16.32 -1.72 -0.54
N PRO A 766 -15.34 -1.16 -1.27
CA PRO A 766 -15.60 -0.45 -2.53
C PRO A 766 -16.05 -1.38 -3.68
N ASP A 767 -15.71 -2.67 -3.61
CA ASP A 767 -16.08 -3.69 -4.58
C ASP A 767 -17.38 -4.45 -4.20
N SER A 768 -18.03 -4.10 -3.08
CA SER A 768 -19.29 -4.72 -2.66
C SER A 768 -20.38 -4.49 -3.72
N MET A 769 -21.02 -5.57 -4.19
CA MET A 769 -22.01 -5.51 -5.28
C MET A 769 -23.24 -4.64 -4.99
N LEU A 770 -23.46 -4.28 -3.72
CA LEU A 770 -24.56 -3.44 -3.27
C LEU A 770 -24.14 -1.98 -2.95
N GLY A 771 -22.84 -1.69 -2.87
CA GLY A 771 -22.29 -0.37 -2.51
C GLY A 771 -22.84 0.16 -1.18
N ASP A 772 -23.23 1.43 -1.13
CA ASP A 772 -23.92 2.06 0.02
C ASP A 772 -25.12 1.26 0.55
N ARG A 773 -25.79 0.50 -0.34
CA ARG A 773 -26.95 -0.36 -0.03
C ARG A 773 -26.57 -1.77 0.47
N GLY A 774 -25.28 -2.08 0.55
CA GLY A 774 -24.80 -3.27 1.24
C GLY A 774 -25.16 -3.24 2.72
N GLU A 775 -24.93 -4.35 3.40
CA GLU A 775 -25.21 -4.49 4.83
C GLU A 775 -24.30 -3.55 5.65
N ILE A 776 -24.45 -3.52 6.98
CA ILE A 776 -23.54 -2.76 7.83
C ILE A 776 -22.34 -3.67 8.10
N ILE A 777 -21.13 -3.10 8.08
CA ILE A 777 -19.90 -3.89 8.14
C ILE A 777 -19.65 -4.48 9.53
N ASP A 778 -18.94 -5.59 9.55
CA ASP A 778 -18.52 -6.35 10.73
C ASP A 778 -16.98 -6.25 10.92
N PRO A 779 -16.40 -5.11 11.37
CA PRO A 779 -14.99 -4.85 11.12
C PRO A 779 -14.06 -5.48 12.18
N PHE A 780 -12.91 -5.93 11.69
CA PHE A 780 -11.77 -6.30 12.52
C PHE A 780 -10.45 -5.75 11.97
N VAL A 781 -9.45 -5.63 12.85
CA VAL A 781 -8.11 -5.14 12.51
C VAL A 781 -7.13 -6.30 12.52
N GLU A 782 -6.47 -6.54 11.39
CA GLU A 782 -5.30 -7.43 11.28
C GLU A 782 -4.03 -6.58 11.28
N VAL A 783 -3.06 -6.89 12.14
CA VAL A 783 -1.75 -6.23 12.17
C VAL A 783 -0.69 -7.22 11.69
N GLU A 784 -0.10 -6.90 10.54
CA GLU A 784 0.99 -7.66 9.90
C GLU A 784 2.34 -6.99 10.18
N ILE A 785 3.28 -7.74 10.77
CA ILE A 785 4.69 -7.36 10.88
C ILE A 785 5.43 -7.91 9.65
N ILE A 786 6.26 -7.08 9.03
CA ILE A 786 6.99 -7.41 7.80
C ILE A 786 8.46 -6.99 7.98
N GLY A 787 9.38 -7.94 8.06
CA GLY A 787 10.80 -7.67 8.33
C GLY A 787 11.68 -8.88 8.03
N LEU A 788 12.56 -9.23 8.98
CA LEU A 788 13.22 -10.53 8.94
C LEU A 788 12.20 -11.67 9.06
N PRO A 789 12.43 -12.85 8.45
CA PRO A 789 11.54 -14.01 8.53
C PRO A 789 11.17 -14.49 9.94
N VAL A 790 11.98 -14.15 10.96
CA VAL A 790 11.71 -14.43 12.39
C VAL A 790 10.84 -13.36 13.06
N ASP A 791 10.83 -12.14 12.52
CA ASP A 791 10.04 -10.99 13.01
C ASP A 791 8.65 -10.92 12.35
N CYS A 792 8.52 -11.45 11.13
CA CYS A 792 7.25 -11.52 10.44
C CYS A 792 6.21 -12.32 11.23
N CYS A 793 5.03 -11.74 11.41
CA CYS A 793 3.91 -12.36 12.12
C CYS A 793 2.61 -11.59 11.83
N LYS A 794 1.48 -12.20 12.17
CA LYS A 794 0.14 -11.60 12.06
C LYS A 794 -0.65 -11.90 13.32
N GLU A 795 -1.26 -10.87 13.88
CA GLU A 795 -2.26 -10.97 14.96
C GLU A 795 -3.47 -10.12 14.56
N GLN A 796 -4.66 -10.45 15.06
CA GLN A 796 -5.89 -9.74 14.73
C GLN A 796 -6.80 -9.56 15.95
N THR A 797 -7.66 -8.54 15.90
CA THR A 797 -8.72 -8.37 16.89
C THR A 797 -9.87 -9.36 16.68
N ARG A 798 -10.80 -9.42 17.64
CA ARG A 798 -12.17 -9.87 17.34
C ARG A 798 -12.85 -9.02 16.26
N VAL A 799 -13.92 -9.57 15.72
CA VAL A 799 -14.95 -8.87 14.93
C VAL A 799 -15.83 -8.05 15.88
N VAL A 800 -16.25 -6.86 15.44
CA VAL A 800 -17.33 -6.09 16.05
C VAL A 800 -18.51 -6.15 15.10
N ASP A 801 -19.64 -6.66 15.55
CA ASP A 801 -20.81 -6.85 14.70
C ASP A 801 -21.52 -5.50 14.42
N ASP A 802 -22.01 -5.30 13.20
CA ASP A 802 -22.97 -4.24 12.80
C ASP A 802 -22.48 -2.78 13.06
N ASN A 803 -21.17 -2.48 13.00
CA ASN A 803 -20.66 -1.13 13.26
C ASN A 803 -19.34 -0.79 12.54
N GLY A 804 -19.44 -0.05 11.43
CA GLY A 804 -18.28 0.60 10.79
C GLY A 804 -17.99 2.03 11.27
N PHE A 805 -18.97 2.71 11.85
CA PHE A 805 -18.86 4.14 12.17
C PHE A 805 -17.96 4.43 13.37
N ASN A 806 -18.10 3.67 14.46
CA ASN A 806 -17.32 3.82 15.69
C ASN A 806 -17.06 2.50 16.46
N PRO A 807 -16.60 1.40 15.80
CA PRO A 807 -16.35 0.13 16.46
C PRO A 807 -15.31 0.23 17.59
N VAL A 808 -15.44 -0.63 18.61
CA VAL A 808 -14.55 -0.65 19.78
C VAL A 808 -14.06 -2.06 20.06
N TRP A 809 -12.74 -2.26 19.96
CA TRP A 809 -12.07 -3.54 20.19
C TRP A 809 -11.41 -3.59 21.59
N GLU A 810 -10.64 -2.58 21.97
CA GLU A 810 -9.83 -2.54 23.20
C GLU A 810 -8.85 -3.73 23.40
N GLU A 811 -8.46 -4.43 22.34
CA GLU A 811 -7.57 -5.60 22.41
C GLU A 811 -6.08 -5.24 22.29
N SER A 812 -5.20 -6.02 22.90
CA SER A 812 -3.75 -5.75 22.93
C SER A 812 -2.96 -6.84 22.21
N LEU A 813 -2.32 -6.45 21.10
CA LEU A 813 -1.48 -7.31 20.27
C LEU A 813 0.00 -7.09 20.64
N SER A 814 0.81 -8.15 20.73
CA SER A 814 2.19 -8.08 21.22
C SER A 814 3.17 -8.82 20.30
N PHE A 815 4.12 -8.10 19.72
CA PHE A 815 5.09 -8.57 18.74
C PHE A 815 6.52 -8.48 19.29
N THR A 816 7.41 -9.37 18.89
CA THR A 816 8.85 -9.36 19.28
C THR A 816 9.73 -9.26 18.05
N LEU A 817 10.57 -8.23 18.00
CA LEU A 817 11.37 -7.85 16.83
C LEU A 817 12.87 -7.99 17.14
N HIS A 818 13.60 -8.73 16.33
CA HIS A 818 15.03 -9.00 16.41
C HIS A 818 15.85 -7.96 15.64
N MET A 819 15.31 -7.40 14.56
CA MET A 819 15.90 -6.26 13.84
C MET A 819 14.83 -5.21 13.53
N ALA A 820 14.36 -4.52 14.58
CA ALA A 820 13.23 -3.60 14.50
C ALA A 820 13.44 -2.44 13.49
N GLU A 821 14.67 -1.97 13.31
CA GLU A 821 15.05 -0.96 12.28
C GLU A 821 14.73 -1.40 10.83
N LEU A 822 14.65 -2.71 10.59
CA LEU A 822 14.33 -3.27 9.27
C LEU A 822 12.83 -3.51 9.07
N ALA A 823 12.05 -3.52 10.16
CA ALA A 823 10.64 -3.93 10.17
C ALA A 823 9.67 -2.82 9.75
N LEU A 824 8.61 -3.22 9.05
CA LEU A 824 7.42 -2.46 8.76
C LEU A 824 6.23 -3.05 9.54
N VAL A 825 5.34 -2.18 10.00
CA VAL A 825 4.09 -2.53 10.67
C VAL A 825 2.94 -2.10 9.76
N ARG A 826 2.07 -3.05 9.42
CA ARG A 826 0.97 -2.87 8.49
C ARG A 826 -0.35 -3.15 9.19
N PHE A 827 -1.13 -2.10 9.36
CA PHE A 827 -2.51 -2.17 9.82
C PHE A 827 -3.42 -2.44 8.62
N LEU A 828 -4.30 -3.42 8.74
CA LEU A 828 -5.31 -3.82 7.76
C LEU A 828 -6.68 -3.79 8.44
N VAL A 829 -7.68 -3.20 7.78
CA VAL A 829 -9.08 -3.26 8.21
C VAL A 829 -9.85 -4.14 7.23
N TRP A 830 -10.55 -5.12 7.77
CA TRP A 830 -11.33 -6.11 7.05
C TRP A 830 -12.78 -6.11 7.54
N ASP A 831 -13.69 -6.36 6.61
CA ASP A 831 -15.08 -6.73 6.87
C ASP A 831 -15.20 -8.24 7.13
N HIS A 832 -16.27 -8.72 7.77
CA HIS A 832 -16.47 -10.16 8.00
C HIS A 832 -17.80 -10.70 7.47
N ASP A 833 -17.87 -10.88 6.16
CA ASP A 833 -19.01 -11.50 5.51
C ASP A 833 -19.20 -12.98 5.90
N PRO A 834 -20.46 -13.49 5.95
CA PRO A 834 -20.76 -14.93 6.04
C PRO A 834 -20.18 -15.80 4.91
N ILE A 835 -19.65 -15.18 3.85
CA ILE A 835 -19.05 -15.82 2.67
C ILE A 835 -17.51 -15.67 2.64
N GLY A 836 -16.91 -14.77 3.45
CA GLY A 836 -15.48 -14.49 3.38
C GLY A 836 -14.99 -13.35 4.30
N ARG A 837 -14.25 -12.42 3.69
CA ARG A 837 -13.85 -11.13 4.28
C ARG A 837 -13.50 -10.15 3.16
N ASP A 838 -14.13 -8.99 3.14
CA ASP A 838 -13.82 -7.94 2.18
C ASP A 838 -12.83 -6.90 2.74
N PHE A 839 -12.06 -6.26 1.86
CA PHE A 839 -11.00 -5.33 2.24
C PHE A 839 -11.51 -3.89 2.31
N ILE A 840 -11.35 -3.24 3.47
CA ILE A 840 -11.79 -1.86 3.70
C ILE A 840 -10.64 -0.86 3.50
N GLY A 841 -9.48 -1.12 4.09
CA GLY A 841 -8.35 -0.18 4.02
C GLY A 841 -7.10 -0.65 4.75
N GLN A 842 -5.99 0.07 4.55
CA GLN A 842 -4.70 -0.26 5.18
C GLN A 842 -3.89 0.99 5.49
N ARG A 843 -2.94 0.86 6.43
CA ARG A 843 -1.84 1.81 6.62
C ARG A 843 -0.57 1.04 6.94
N THR A 844 0.47 1.25 6.14
CA THR A 844 1.81 0.68 6.39
C THR A 844 2.76 1.79 6.87
N VAL A 845 3.52 1.51 7.94
CA VAL A 845 4.49 2.44 8.57
C VAL A 845 5.75 1.65 8.95
N ALA A 846 6.94 2.22 8.77
CA ALA A 846 8.16 1.60 9.31
C ALA A 846 8.18 1.65 10.84
N PHE A 847 8.68 0.62 11.51
CA PHE A 847 8.75 0.58 12.98
C PHE A 847 9.47 1.80 13.58
N SER A 848 10.55 2.25 12.93
CA SER A 848 11.31 3.45 13.35
C SER A 848 10.49 4.75 13.26
N SER A 849 9.44 4.81 12.44
CA SER A 849 8.54 5.97 12.33
C SER A 849 7.32 5.88 13.27
N LEU A 850 7.21 4.87 14.15
CA LEU A 850 6.09 4.77 15.07
C LEU A 850 6.27 5.65 16.31
N MET A 851 5.33 6.56 16.54
CA MET A 851 5.25 7.33 17.78
C MET A 851 4.59 6.52 18.91
N PRO A 852 5.12 6.57 20.15
CA PRO A 852 4.50 5.95 21.32
C PRO A 852 3.27 6.74 21.82
N GLY A 853 2.49 6.13 22.72
CA GLY A 853 1.31 6.73 23.33
C GLY A 853 0.03 6.53 22.51
N TYR A 854 -0.96 7.38 22.72
CA TYR A 854 -2.28 7.30 22.08
C TYR A 854 -2.27 7.98 20.71
N ARG A 855 -2.50 7.22 19.64
CA ARG A 855 -2.27 7.63 18.25
C ARG A 855 -3.45 7.30 17.33
N HIS A 856 -3.69 8.15 16.33
CA HIS A 856 -4.55 7.82 15.20
C HIS A 856 -3.72 7.23 14.04
N VAL A 857 -4.22 6.14 13.48
CA VAL A 857 -3.71 5.46 12.28
C VAL A 857 -4.67 5.74 11.14
N TYR A 858 -4.43 6.81 10.37
CA TYR A 858 -5.23 7.15 9.19
C TYR A 858 -4.95 6.16 8.05
N LEU A 859 -6.01 5.69 7.38
CA LEU A 859 -5.92 4.70 6.32
C LEU A 859 -5.52 5.35 4.98
N GLU A 860 -4.61 4.72 4.23
CA GLU A 860 -4.06 5.25 2.99
C GLU A 860 -5.16 5.37 1.91
N GLY A 861 -5.46 6.61 1.50
CA GLY A 861 -6.49 6.92 0.50
C GLY A 861 -7.88 7.24 1.06
N LEU A 862 -8.08 7.19 2.38
CA LEU A 862 -9.38 7.47 3.03
C LEU A 862 -9.22 8.68 3.97
N THR A 863 -9.98 9.76 3.77
CA THR A 863 -9.70 11.07 4.41
C THR A 863 -9.96 11.09 5.92
N GLU A 864 -11.09 10.50 6.37
CA GLU A 864 -11.47 10.47 7.79
C GLU A 864 -11.29 9.10 8.45
N ALA A 865 -11.22 8.02 7.66
CA ALA A 865 -11.19 6.66 8.18
C ALA A 865 -9.87 6.38 8.92
N SER A 866 -9.97 6.04 10.20
CA SER A 866 -8.79 5.79 11.04
C SER A 866 -9.04 4.76 12.15
N ILE A 867 -7.94 4.22 12.68
CA ILE A 867 -7.91 3.35 13.86
C ILE A 867 -7.24 4.12 14.99
N PHE A 868 -7.88 4.19 16.16
CA PHE A 868 -7.25 4.71 17.36
C PHE A 868 -6.54 3.59 18.13
N VAL A 869 -5.27 3.80 18.46
CA VAL A 869 -4.41 2.80 19.09
C VAL A 869 -3.60 3.41 20.23
N HIS A 870 -3.13 2.58 21.17
CA HIS A 870 -2.04 2.94 22.08
C HIS A 870 -0.78 2.12 21.74
N VAL A 871 0.34 2.82 21.50
CA VAL A 871 1.62 2.26 21.08
C VAL A 871 2.61 2.25 22.23
N SER A 872 3.15 1.08 22.55
CA SER A 872 4.16 0.88 23.59
C SER A 872 5.32 0.02 23.08
N VAL A 873 6.54 0.41 23.41
CA VAL A 873 7.78 -0.27 22.97
C VAL A 873 8.70 -0.48 24.18
N HIS A 874 9.23 -1.70 24.32
CA HIS A 874 10.11 -2.10 25.41
C HIS A 874 11.35 -2.86 24.88
N ASP A 875 12.49 -2.73 25.57
CA ASP A 875 13.69 -3.51 25.29
C ASP A 875 13.69 -4.83 26.08
N VAL A 876 13.76 -5.94 25.36
CA VAL A 876 13.82 -7.30 25.88
C VAL A 876 15.23 -7.85 25.72
N TYR A 877 15.93 -7.96 26.84
CA TYR A 877 17.24 -8.60 26.95
C TYR A 877 17.08 -10.11 27.12
N GLY A 878 17.97 -10.90 26.51
CA GLY A 878 17.96 -12.36 26.63
C GLY A 878 18.23 -12.83 28.06
N LYS A 879 17.98 -14.12 28.34
CA LYS A 879 18.20 -14.72 29.68
C LYS A 879 19.68 -14.77 30.13
N TRP A 880 20.61 -14.33 29.29
CA TRP A 880 22.00 -14.09 29.68
C TRP A 880 22.10 -12.72 30.35
N SER A 881 22.12 -12.76 31.69
CA SER A 881 22.06 -11.63 32.63
C SER A 881 22.94 -10.42 32.26
N PRO A 882 22.53 -9.17 32.61
CA PRO A 882 23.32 -7.94 32.41
C PRO A 882 24.72 -7.93 33.06
N LEU A 883 25.09 -8.96 33.84
CA LEU A 883 26.44 -9.17 34.38
C LEU A 883 27.54 -9.38 33.31
N VAL A 884 27.18 -9.48 32.02
CA VAL A 884 28.15 -9.55 30.91
C VAL A 884 28.51 -8.17 30.33
N LEU A 885 27.94 -7.07 30.87
CA LEU A 885 28.40 -5.69 30.60
C LEU A 885 29.74 -5.36 31.31
N ASN A 886 30.75 -6.19 31.05
CA ASN A 886 32.14 -5.87 31.33
C ASN A 886 32.70 -5.06 30.14
N PRO A 887 33.09 -3.79 30.30
CA PRO A 887 33.35 -2.88 29.17
C PRO A 887 34.42 -3.37 28.18
N SER A 888 35.31 -4.28 28.61
CA SER A 888 36.26 -4.97 27.73
C SER A 888 35.62 -5.68 26.53
N PHE A 889 34.40 -6.21 26.66
CA PHE A 889 33.75 -6.94 25.58
C PHE A 889 33.24 -6.01 24.47
N THR A 890 32.64 -4.88 24.84
CA THR A 890 32.24 -3.82 23.90
C THR A 890 33.44 -3.26 23.14
N ILE A 891 34.56 -3.01 23.85
CA ILE A 891 35.81 -2.53 23.26
C ILE A 891 36.38 -3.54 22.24
N MET A 892 36.41 -4.84 22.57
CA MET A 892 36.88 -5.87 21.63
C MET A 892 36.00 -6.02 20.38
N HIS A 893 34.68 -5.80 20.50
CA HIS A 893 33.79 -5.89 19.35
C HIS A 893 33.86 -4.65 18.44
N PHE A 894 34.10 -3.45 19.01
CA PHE A 894 34.36 -2.23 18.23
C PHE A 894 35.71 -2.26 17.48
N LEU A 895 36.69 -3.06 17.94
CA LEU A 895 38.05 -3.14 17.38
C LEU A 895 38.26 -4.25 16.32
N GLY A 896 37.20 -4.89 15.83
CA GLY A 896 37.23 -5.64 14.55
C GLY A 896 38.22 -6.82 14.47
N ALA A 897 38.36 -7.61 15.55
CA ALA A 897 39.33 -8.70 15.64
C ALA A 897 39.00 -9.91 14.74
N ASN A 898 39.44 -9.88 13.48
CA ASN A 898 39.42 -11.02 12.55
C ASN A 898 40.05 -12.28 13.17
N LYS A 899 39.31 -13.41 13.19
CA LYS A 899 39.84 -14.73 13.57
C LYS A 899 39.44 -15.85 12.60
N GLY A 900 39.95 -15.75 11.38
CA GLY A 900 40.17 -16.94 10.56
C GLY A 900 41.49 -17.61 10.95
N ASN A 901 41.45 -18.70 11.72
CA ASN A 901 42.41 -19.81 11.56
C ASN A 901 42.01 -21.07 12.35
N GLN A 902 42.46 -22.22 11.85
CA GLN A 902 42.13 -23.55 12.38
C GLN A 902 42.99 -23.91 13.61
N LEU A 903 42.42 -24.65 14.56
CA LEU A 903 43.19 -25.54 15.43
C LEU A 903 42.50 -26.91 15.53
N ARG A 904 43.25 -27.97 15.18
CA ARG A 904 42.89 -29.38 15.36
C ARG A 904 43.73 -29.97 16.48
N GLY A 905 43.12 -30.83 17.30
CA GLY A 905 43.78 -31.47 18.45
C GLY A 905 43.72 -30.60 19.73
N ILE A 906 43.93 -31.17 20.93
CA ILE A 906 44.38 -32.54 21.27
C ILE A 906 43.32 -33.27 22.11
N ARG A 907 43.33 -34.61 22.09
CA ARG A 907 42.39 -35.48 22.81
C ARG A 907 43.13 -36.29 23.88
N GLY A 908 42.73 -36.13 25.14
CA GLY A 908 43.02 -37.10 26.22
C GLY A 908 43.99 -36.64 27.32
N PHE A 909 43.73 -37.16 28.53
CA PHE A 909 44.50 -37.06 29.77
C PHE A 909 44.61 -35.63 30.37
N PHE A 910 44.53 -35.43 31.68
CA PHE A 910 44.63 -36.39 32.80
C PHE A 910 43.39 -36.41 33.72
N ASN A 911 43.15 -37.59 34.31
CA ASN A 911 42.32 -37.75 35.50
C ASN A 911 43.25 -37.93 36.71
N ARG A 912 43.24 -37.00 37.66
CA ARG A 912 43.70 -37.30 39.03
C ARG A 912 43.05 -36.37 40.05
N SER A 913 42.27 -36.95 40.93
CA SER A 913 41.71 -36.29 42.11
C SER A 913 42.69 -36.33 43.27
N SER A 914 42.55 -35.37 44.20
CA SER A 914 43.12 -35.43 45.55
C SER A 914 42.07 -34.96 46.54
N LYS A 915 41.83 -35.77 47.58
CA LYS A 915 41.05 -35.41 48.77
C LYS A 915 42.04 -34.73 49.77
N SER A 916 41.66 -34.17 50.93
CA SER A 916 40.55 -34.50 51.83
C SER A 916 40.36 -33.50 52.98
N SER A 917 39.16 -33.50 53.59
CA SER A 917 38.88 -33.19 55.02
C SER A 917 39.00 -31.72 55.45
N VAL A 918 38.13 -31.13 56.27
CA VAL A 918 37.66 -31.57 57.61
C VAL A 918 36.19 -31.17 57.86
N ASP A 919 35.50 -31.92 58.72
CA ASP A 919 34.07 -31.76 59.08
C ASP A 919 33.79 -30.71 60.17
N THR A 920 32.53 -30.26 60.26
CA THR A 920 31.86 -30.12 61.57
C THR A 920 30.33 -30.24 61.45
N ASN A 921 29.69 -30.82 62.46
CA ASN A 921 28.26 -31.15 62.47
C ASN A 921 27.39 -30.09 63.17
N THR A 922 26.09 -30.06 62.84
CA THR A 922 25.00 -30.09 63.84
C THR A 922 23.66 -30.48 63.20
N SER A 923 22.69 -30.95 64.00
CA SER A 923 21.54 -31.71 63.50
C SER A 923 20.22 -31.44 64.24
N GLY A 924 19.14 -31.27 63.46
CA GLY A 924 17.74 -31.36 63.91
C GLY A 924 17.13 -30.06 64.47
N LEU A 925 15.83 -29.99 64.79
CA LEU A 925 14.66 -30.81 64.41
C LEU A 925 13.40 -30.15 65.02
N ARG A 926 12.23 -30.20 64.35
CA ARG A 926 10.87 -29.98 64.91
C ARG A 926 10.49 -28.54 65.36
N LYS A 927 9.21 -28.14 65.43
CA LYS A 927 7.94 -28.47 64.70
C LYS A 927 6.81 -27.51 65.20
N ARG A 928 5.60 -27.66 64.63
CA ARG A 928 4.23 -27.19 65.06
C ARG A 928 3.77 -25.88 64.36
N SER A 929 2.47 -25.64 64.14
CA SER A 929 1.24 -26.38 64.52
C SER A 929 0.08 -26.19 63.49
N ILE A 930 -0.64 -27.25 63.06
CA ILE A 930 -2.05 -27.61 63.45
C ILE A 930 -3.10 -26.63 62.85
N SER A 931 -3.84 -26.98 61.77
CA SER A 931 -5.14 -27.73 61.67
C SER A 931 -6.40 -26.87 61.98
N ASP A 932 -7.65 -27.15 61.56
CA ASP A 932 -8.24 -28.28 60.81
C ASP A 932 -9.56 -27.91 60.06
N HIS A 933 -10.11 -28.87 59.30
CA HIS A 933 -11.47 -28.99 58.72
C HIS A 933 -12.60 -27.95 58.99
N LEU A 934 -13.32 -27.55 57.91
CA LEU A 934 -14.75 -27.90 57.72
C LEU A 934 -15.24 -27.78 56.25
N LEU A 935 -16.54 -28.02 55.98
CA LEU A 935 -17.19 -28.17 54.66
C LEU A 935 -17.96 -26.86 54.24
N ARG A 936 -18.68 -26.67 53.09
CA ARG A 936 -19.42 -27.62 52.23
C ARG A 936 -20.00 -27.02 50.89
N ARG A 937 -19.63 -27.57 49.72
CA ARG A 937 -20.39 -27.66 48.40
C ARG A 937 -20.87 -26.33 47.73
N THR A 938 -21.36 -26.26 46.47
CA THR A 938 -21.68 -27.18 45.34
C THR A 938 -20.97 -26.71 44.04
N ALA A 939 -20.41 -27.53 43.13
CA ALA A 939 -20.99 -28.58 42.24
C ALA A 939 -21.91 -28.00 41.12
N SER A 940 -21.90 -28.44 39.83
CA SER A 940 -21.11 -29.49 39.12
C SER A 940 -21.35 -29.47 37.58
N ALA A 941 -20.62 -30.27 36.80
CA ALA A 941 -20.82 -30.58 35.36
C ALA A 941 -20.31 -32.01 35.04
N PRO A 942 -20.46 -32.60 33.83
CA PRO A 942 -21.50 -32.49 32.78
C PRO A 942 -22.09 -33.88 32.39
N ALA A 943 -22.99 -33.97 31.39
CA ALA A 943 -23.45 -35.25 30.80
C ALA A 943 -23.73 -35.16 29.27
N LYS A 944 -23.71 -36.31 28.56
CA LYS A 944 -23.94 -36.44 27.09
C LYS A 944 -25.29 -37.14 26.80
N GLY A 945 -25.98 -36.77 25.70
CA GLY A 945 -27.22 -37.45 25.26
C GLY A 945 -27.50 -37.33 23.74
N ARG A 946 -27.86 -38.44 23.09
CA ARG A 946 -28.03 -38.62 21.62
C ARG A 946 -29.29 -37.95 21.02
N LYS A 947 -29.27 -37.73 19.69
CA LYS A 947 -30.43 -37.38 18.83
C LYS A 947 -31.47 -38.52 18.73
N LYS A 948 -32.75 -38.16 18.52
CA LYS A 948 -33.72 -38.91 17.66
C LYS A 948 -34.88 -38.00 17.22
N THR A 949 -35.79 -38.50 16.38
CA THR A 949 -36.66 -37.67 15.51
C THR A 949 -38.12 -38.16 15.44
N LYS A 950 -39.04 -37.24 15.10
CA LYS A 950 -40.27 -37.43 14.25
C LYS A 950 -41.67 -37.56 14.93
N MET A 951 -42.40 -36.43 14.91
CA MET A 951 -43.82 -36.21 14.55
C MET A 951 -45.03 -36.69 15.41
N THR A 952 -46.17 -36.02 15.08
CA THR A 952 -47.58 -36.49 14.97
C THR A 952 -48.60 -36.21 16.08
N LEU A 953 -49.31 -35.08 15.88
CA LEU A 953 -50.78 -34.89 15.90
C LEU A 953 -51.65 -35.12 17.18
N SER A 954 -52.19 -33.99 17.67
CA SER A 954 -53.63 -33.63 17.63
C SER A 954 -54.63 -33.95 18.76
N GLU A 955 -55.40 -32.88 19.05
CA GLU A 955 -56.89 -32.78 19.14
C GLU A 955 -57.63 -32.58 20.49
N SER A 956 -58.36 -31.45 20.52
CA SER A 956 -59.79 -31.30 20.85
C SER A 956 -60.31 -30.92 22.26
N VAL A 957 -60.73 -29.64 22.35
CA VAL A 957 -62.05 -29.13 22.84
C VAL A 957 -62.44 -29.19 24.33
N ALA A 958 -62.54 -28.00 24.95
CA ALA A 958 -63.73 -27.44 25.68
C ALA A 958 -63.31 -26.11 26.37
N SER A 959 -63.85 -24.89 26.20
CA SER A 959 -65.18 -24.31 25.90
C SER A 959 -66.01 -23.91 27.13
N ILE A 960 -66.27 -22.60 27.30
CA ILE A 960 -67.49 -21.99 27.90
C ILE A 960 -67.54 -20.50 27.49
N SER A 961 -68.74 -19.92 27.45
CA SER A 961 -69.08 -18.61 26.86
C SER A 961 -69.66 -17.61 27.88
N ASP A 962 -69.89 -16.34 27.48
CA ASP A 962 -71.30 -15.86 27.30
C ASP A 962 -71.53 -14.42 26.81
N ASN A 963 -72.78 -14.23 26.34
CA ASN A 963 -73.58 -13.00 26.17
C ASN A 963 -73.54 -12.14 24.86
N LYS A 964 -74.59 -12.37 24.06
CA LYS A 964 -75.57 -11.39 23.49
C LYS A 964 -75.36 -10.76 22.10
N ASN A 965 -75.99 -11.40 21.11
CA ASN A 965 -77.15 -10.95 20.29
C ASN A 965 -77.32 -9.45 19.98
N GLY A 966 -77.67 -8.99 18.77
CA GLY A 966 -77.83 -9.69 17.46
C GLY A 966 -79.00 -9.18 16.59
N ALA A 967 -78.83 -9.21 15.24
CA ALA A 967 -79.85 -9.04 14.17
C ALA A 967 -80.58 -7.67 14.03
N ALA A 968 -81.15 -7.25 12.88
CA ALA A 968 -80.90 -7.53 11.44
C ALA A 968 -81.71 -6.57 10.51
N ALA A 969 -81.31 -6.52 9.22
CA ALA A 969 -82.11 -6.13 8.02
C ALA A 969 -82.50 -4.64 7.73
N GLY A 970 -82.51 -4.30 6.43
CA GLY A 970 -83.05 -3.06 5.83
C GLY A 970 -82.11 -1.84 5.83
N GLY A 971 -82.11 -0.93 4.82
CA GLY A 971 -82.76 -0.98 3.50
C GLY A 971 -82.98 0.40 2.86
N GLU A 972 -82.26 0.70 1.76
CA GLU A 972 -82.50 1.80 0.79
C GLU A 972 -82.45 3.28 1.30
N GLY A 973 -82.50 4.26 0.37
CA GLY A 973 -82.63 5.71 0.65
C GLY A 973 -81.43 6.58 0.18
N ALA A 974 -81.61 7.42 -0.84
CA ALA A 974 -80.54 8.20 -1.49
C ALA A 974 -80.87 9.71 -1.66
N SER A 975 -79.87 10.49 -2.16
CA SER A 975 -79.94 11.91 -2.61
C SER A 975 -79.93 12.99 -1.51
N GLY A 976 -79.36 14.20 -1.67
CA GLY A 976 -78.60 14.86 -2.76
C GLY A 976 -77.75 16.03 -2.16
N LYS A 977 -76.65 16.55 -2.74
CA LYS A 977 -76.50 17.39 -3.97
C LYS A 977 -77.26 18.73 -3.91
N GLU A 978 -76.79 19.86 -4.46
CA GLU A 978 -75.84 20.17 -5.57
C GLU A 978 -74.78 21.24 -5.18
N GLY A 979 -73.80 21.67 -5.98
CA GLY A 979 -73.39 21.42 -7.39
C GLY A 979 -71.87 21.69 -7.57
N TRP A 980 -71.14 21.16 -8.56
CA TRP A 980 -71.20 21.35 -10.03
C TRP A 980 -70.72 22.74 -10.48
N VAL A 981 -69.95 22.92 -11.57
CA VAL A 981 -69.66 22.10 -12.79
C VAL A 981 -68.12 22.06 -13.06
N GLU A 982 -67.48 21.46 -14.10
CA GLU A 982 -67.86 20.89 -15.41
C GLU A 982 -66.89 19.74 -15.87
N LYS A 983 -67.44 18.57 -16.23
CA LYS A 983 -67.24 17.60 -17.37
C LYS A 983 -65.93 17.54 -18.24
N PRO A 984 -65.76 16.51 -19.13
CA PRO A 984 -66.55 15.27 -19.35
C PRO A 984 -65.79 13.91 -19.38
N LEU A 985 -66.50 12.84 -18.94
CA LEU A 985 -66.68 11.47 -19.51
C LEU A 985 -65.58 10.83 -20.42
N GLN A 986 -65.09 9.58 -20.29
CA GLN A 986 -65.70 8.23 -20.09
C GLN A 986 -66.67 7.75 -21.22
N PRO A 987 -66.96 6.43 -21.45
CA PRO A 987 -66.51 5.18 -20.77
C PRO A 987 -66.11 3.95 -21.68
N ARG A 988 -65.58 2.89 -21.02
CA ARG A 988 -65.58 1.41 -21.30
C ARG A 988 -65.72 0.79 -22.72
N ALA A 989 -64.69 0.01 -23.10
CA ALA A 989 -64.64 -1.41 -23.59
C ALA A 989 -65.58 -1.91 -24.73
N PRO A 990 -65.04 -2.64 -25.74
CA PRO A 990 -64.84 -4.09 -25.59
C PRO A 990 -63.50 -4.65 -26.16
N LEU A 991 -63.35 -5.99 -26.13
CA LEU A 991 -62.20 -6.76 -26.64
C LEU A 991 -62.34 -7.16 -28.13
N ILE A 992 -61.22 -7.39 -28.83
CA ILE A 992 -60.94 -8.56 -29.72
C ILE A 992 -59.58 -8.38 -30.44
N HIS A 993 -58.56 -9.17 -30.08
CA HIS A 993 -58.01 -10.24 -30.93
C HIS A 993 -56.98 -11.12 -30.18
N ARG A 994 -56.97 -12.41 -30.53
CA ARG A 994 -56.01 -13.48 -30.16
C ARG A 994 -55.53 -14.13 -31.49
N PRO A 995 -54.61 -15.14 -31.52
CA PRO A 995 -53.98 -15.94 -30.44
C PRO A 995 -52.43 -15.79 -30.44
N VAL A 996 -51.55 -16.54 -29.75
CA VAL A 996 -51.48 -17.86 -29.05
C VAL A 996 -50.40 -17.71 -27.95
N SER A 997 -50.35 -18.34 -26.76
CA SER A 997 -51.31 -18.94 -25.79
C SER A 997 -50.60 -19.00 -24.41
N MET A 998 -51.15 -19.71 -23.40
CA MET A 998 -50.45 -20.16 -22.17
C MET A 998 -50.98 -21.57 -21.76
N PRO A 999 -51.02 -22.03 -20.48
CA PRO A 999 -50.02 -22.98 -19.96
C PRO A 999 -50.62 -24.20 -19.18
N LEU A 1000 -49.75 -24.95 -18.46
CA LEU A 1000 -50.03 -26.02 -17.48
C LEU A 1000 -50.79 -27.27 -17.97
N ASP A 1001 -50.25 -28.46 -17.64
CA ASP A 1001 -50.94 -29.39 -16.72
C ASP A 1001 -49.97 -30.42 -16.09
N ARG A 1002 -50.50 -31.30 -15.22
CA ARG A 1002 -49.82 -32.41 -14.52
C ARG A 1002 -49.91 -33.74 -15.29
N LEU A 1003 -49.21 -34.74 -14.71
CA LEU A 1003 -49.42 -36.20 -14.74
C LEU A 1003 -48.57 -37.06 -15.72
N LEU A 1004 -47.83 -37.97 -15.06
CA LEU A 1004 -47.54 -39.35 -15.43
C LEU A 1004 -46.60 -39.69 -16.61
N GLN A 1005 -45.78 -40.70 -16.33
CA GLN A 1005 -45.08 -41.61 -17.26
C GLN A 1005 -44.02 -41.00 -18.21
N GLY A 1006 -42.73 -41.30 -18.04
CA GLY A 1006 -42.11 -42.14 -17.01
C GLY A 1006 -40.62 -42.40 -17.20
N GLN A 1007 -40.09 -43.35 -16.42
CA GLN A 1007 -38.73 -43.93 -16.45
C GLN A 1007 -37.59 -42.91 -16.17
N LEU A 1008 -37.06 -42.81 -14.96
CA LEU A 1008 -36.21 -43.78 -14.25
C LEU A 1008 -34.93 -44.18 -15.01
N SER A 1009 -33.79 -43.69 -14.51
CA SER A 1009 -32.52 -44.40 -14.55
C SER A 1009 -31.77 -44.11 -13.25
N ILE A 1010 -31.97 -44.99 -12.27
CA ILE A 1010 -31.15 -45.08 -11.06
C ILE A 1010 -29.92 -45.94 -11.41
N CYS A 1011 -28.87 -45.92 -10.56
CA CYS A 1011 -27.73 -46.82 -10.66
C CYS A 1011 -28.12 -48.27 -11.00
N SER A 1012 -27.32 -48.92 -11.84
CA SER A 1012 -27.29 -50.39 -11.95
C SER A 1012 -27.14 -51.03 -10.57
N PRO A 1013 -27.84 -52.14 -10.33
CA PRO A 1013 -27.10 -53.40 -10.24
C PRO A 1013 -27.71 -54.52 -11.09
N ASP A 1014 -26.95 -55.59 -11.25
CA ASP A 1014 -27.29 -56.74 -12.08
C ASP A 1014 -28.38 -57.67 -11.49
N LYS A 1015 -29.18 -58.20 -12.42
CA LYS A 1015 -29.71 -59.58 -12.50
C LYS A 1015 -30.27 -60.32 -11.28
N GLU A 1016 -31.56 -60.65 -11.43
CA GLU A 1016 -32.10 -62.03 -11.40
C GLU A 1016 -31.87 -62.88 -10.12
N GLN A 1017 -32.92 -62.92 -9.29
CA GLN A 1017 -33.54 -64.15 -8.78
C GLN A 1017 -32.65 -65.36 -8.45
N GLN A 1018 -32.51 -65.67 -7.14
CA GLN A 1018 -33.08 -66.94 -6.68
C GLN A 1018 -33.50 -66.93 -5.19
N ASP A 1019 -34.50 -67.77 -4.97
CA ASP A 1019 -35.46 -67.93 -3.90
C ASP A 1019 -34.90 -68.51 -2.57
N VAL A 1020 -35.76 -68.56 -1.54
CA VAL A 1020 -35.65 -69.30 -0.26
C VAL A 1020 -34.55 -68.85 0.72
N GLY A 1021 -34.91 -68.72 2.00
CA GLY A 1021 -33.94 -68.73 3.11
C GLY A 1021 -34.38 -67.93 4.33
N ALA A 1022 -34.87 -68.64 5.35
CA ALA A 1022 -35.27 -68.01 6.61
C ALA A 1022 -34.06 -67.59 7.47
N ASP A 1023 -34.42 -66.79 8.48
CA ASP A 1023 -33.97 -66.93 9.87
C ASP A 1023 -32.91 -65.99 10.51
N THR A 1024 -33.21 -65.79 11.79
CA THR A 1024 -32.47 -65.33 12.98
C THR A 1024 -30.93 -65.26 13.00
N VAL A 1025 -30.25 -64.45 13.84
CA VAL A 1025 -30.57 -63.30 14.74
C VAL A 1025 -29.27 -62.80 15.42
N ILE A 1026 -29.32 -61.69 16.22
CA ILE A 1026 -28.36 -61.32 17.30
C ILE A 1026 -26.98 -60.79 16.83
N ILE A 1027 -26.62 -59.52 17.16
CA ILE A 1027 -25.65 -59.09 18.22
C ILE A 1027 -24.18 -59.50 17.88
N GLU A 1028 -23.14 -58.65 17.92
CA GLU A 1028 -22.80 -57.61 18.92
C GLU A 1028 -21.89 -56.47 18.37
N ASN A 1029 -21.78 -55.38 19.16
CA ASN A 1029 -20.83 -54.25 19.09
C ASN A 1029 -20.94 -53.25 17.91
#